data_AF-A0A226GPH4-F1
#
_entry.id   AF-A0A226GPH4-F1
#
_cell.length_a   1.000
_cell.length_b   1.000
_cell.length_c   1.000
_cell.angle_alpha   90.00
_cell.angle_beta   90.00
_cell.angle_gamma   90.00
#
_symmetry.space_group_name_H-M   'P 1'
#
loop_
_entity.id
_entity.type
_entity.pdbx_description
1 polymer ?
#
loop_
_entity_poly.entity_id
_entity_poly.type
_entity_poly.pdbx_seq_one_letter_code
_entity_poly.pdbx_strand_id
1 'polypeptide(L)'
;MGKSFVYNVGSALENKKDDELWFDYGVFIDGTLNNNENTRLRRKYRNEDERSILTKDKKEKDLEREKEDYESLTKDGLIRIPDGVDISKFNSKEYKDYLLGIYRTDMDKLGTDNSYSNDDTNVTRMWNCCKKDYKIYIEGMGTSVSDGTIEDRKDSQDGFAFGAGQTGIRRRVRLACERIAEKILDRKKIDKNYKVTQITLDVFGFSRGAASARNFVHEVNAKKPYKPQEIKIPDGYETYYVRGEPRTKKKYRKAIGDADGLEINTKRLINGKMPRLGHLGYSLLEKGAVTKEELEYVKIIIRFIGVYDTVSSYYEMGALGAYDENGKAQDDPSFIKLASEALSTNFTNDEEELGLQDLGDVSQFEKLVHFTAKDEHRRNFALTRINQIPKKAIEKNFPGVHCDIGGAYENEEEEYIDEIGTSLMDSYYSYNNHKKALKPDEKLPMPPIGLEALKEDLIDQYWYSKEQLKILKEYHGFKFIFGKRIELPLYLKLTGTRVIRKEYSYIPLHFMEDFCRGTTMSQFFNRKTVEDYPLNNPFLEKVKSSLHDYVFENSPEWEFVSDADLVKEKEEREKISQETEGKQQEGIAITDSEEVDICVDLPEIKINSLNTQKALRKLRREYIHWSSTRDWFGMEPADNRIRVCYPKK
;
A
#
# COMPACT_ATOMS: atom_id res chain seq x y z
N MET A 1 -5.99 24.29 51.75
CA MET A 1 -7.12 23.61 51.08
C MET A 1 -6.71 23.28 49.65
N GLY A 2 -6.10 22.11 49.44
CA GLY A 2 -5.77 21.62 48.11
C GLY A 2 -6.99 20.94 47.51
N LYS A 3 -7.44 21.39 46.32
CA LYS A 3 -8.46 20.69 45.55
C LYS A 3 -7.77 19.58 44.76
N SER A 4 -7.95 18.35 45.22
CA SER A 4 -7.59 17.15 44.48
C SER A 4 -8.53 17.03 43.27
N PHE A 5 -7.99 17.12 42.06
CA PHE A 5 -8.70 16.74 40.85
C PHE A 5 -8.63 15.22 40.73
N VAL A 6 -9.75 14.56 41.03
CA VAL A 6 -9.94 13.14 40.73
C VAL A 6 -10.23 13.03 39.23
N TYR A 7 -9.31 12.42 38.48
CA TYR A 7 -9.58 12.00 37.10
C TYR A 7 -10.58 10.84 37.15
N ASN A 8 -11.85 11.12 36.90
CA ASN A 8 -12.83 10.07 36.62
C ASN A 8 -12.49 9.46 35.26
N VAL A 9 -12.01 8.22 35.30
CA VAL A 9 -11.92 7.32 34.14
C VAL A 9 -13.31 6.73 33.88
N GLY A 10 -14.30 7.61 33.66
CA GLY A 10 -15.67 7.21 33.34
C GLY A 10 -15.70 6.64 31.93
N SER A 11 -16.10 5.38 31.78
CA SER A 11 -16.30 4.78 30.47
C SER A 11 -17.33 5.61 29.69
N ALA A 12 -17.10 5.87 28.41
CA ALA A 12 -18.00 6.69 27.58
C ALA A 12 -19.47 6.21 27.64
N LEU A 13 -19.69 4.92 27.92
CA LEU A 13 -21.01 4.31 28.09
C LEU A 13 -21.87 4.95 29.20
N GLU A 14 -21.29 5.55 30.24
CA GLU A 14 -22.05 6.11 31.38
C GLU A 14 -22.81 7.41 31.06
N ASN A 15 -22.53 8.06 29.90
CA ASN A 15 -23.19 9.30 29.48
C ASN A 15 -24.12 9.15 28.28
N LYS A 16 -24.34 7.93 27.77
CA LYS A 16 -25.19 7.68 26.62
C LYS A 16 -26.67 7.76 27.04
N LYS A 17 -27.44 8.66 26.41
CA LYS A 17 -28.89 8.71 26.62
C LYS A 17 -29.59 7.55 25.90
N ASP A 18 -30.75 7.17 26.41
CA ASP A 18 -31.58 6.10 25.86
C ASP A 18 -32.08 6.37 24.44
N ASP A 19 -31.96 7.59 23.90
CA ASP A 19 -32.36 7.96 22.55
C ASP A 19 -31.17 8.17 21.58
N GLU A 20 -29.96 7.72 21.95
CA GLU A 20 -28.75 7.90 21.14
C GLU A 20 -28.26 6.62 20.44
N LEU A 21 -27.85 6.75 19.17
CA LEU A 21 -27.12 5.74 18.41
C LEU A 21 -25.67 6.12 18.25
N TRP A 22 -24.81 5.18 18.65
CA TRP A 22 -23.37 5.25 18.48
C TRP A 22 -22.97 4.12 17.52
N PHE A 23 -22.09 4.44 16.58
CA PHE A 23 -21.59 3.49 15.60
C PHE A 23 -20.08 3.33 15.71
N ASP A 24 -19.61 2.10 15.61
CA ASP A 24 -18.20 1.75 15.51
C ASP A 24 -17.97 1.03 14.18
N TYR A 25 -17.12 1.60 13.32
CA TYR A 25 -16.79 1.00 12.03
C TYR A 25 -15.29 0.94 11.77
N GLY A 26 -14.86 -0.20 11.24
CA GLY A 26 -13.53 -0.38 10.67
C GLY A 26 -13.60 -0.19 9.16
N VAL A 27 -12.86 0.78 8.63
CA VAL A 27 -12.75 1.11 7.22
C VAL A 27 -11.41 0.57 6.71
N PHE A 28 -11.45 -0.36 5.77
CA PHE A 28 -10.27 -1.08 5.28
C PHE A 28 -10.08 -0.76 3.79
N ILE A 29 -9.11 0.11 3.46
CA ILE A 29 -8.87 0.60 2.10
C ILE A 29 -7.64 -0.08 1.49
N ASP A 30 -7.86 -0.89 0.47
CA ASP A 30 -6.79 -1.75 -0.06
C ASP A 30 -5.78 -1.02 -0.97
N GLY A 31 -4.66 -1.67 -1.25
CA GLY A 31 -3.60 -1.17 -2.13
C GLY A 31 -3.98 -1.21 -3.60
N THR A 32 -3.26 -0.46 -4.43
CA THR A 32 -3.47 -0.40 -5.89
C THR A 32 -3.58 -1.81 -6.50
N LEU A 33 -4.56 -2.01 -7.38
CA LEU A 33 -4.91 -3.30 -7.99
C LEU A 33 -5.24 -4.44 -7.01
N ASN A 34 -5.56 -4.14 -5.76
CA ASN A 34 -6.06 -5.17 -4.83
C ASN A 34 -7.58 -5.10 -4.74
N ASN A 35 -8.23 -6.25 -4.93
CA ASN A 35 -9.66 -6.40 -4.82
C ASN A 35 -9.97 -7.80 -4.28
N ASN A 36 -10.46 -7.87 -3.04
CA ASN A 36 -10.80 -9.11 -2.36
C ASN A 36 -11.77 -10.00 -3.16
N GLU A 37 -12.79 -9.43 -3.81
CA GLU A 37 -13.70 -10.25 -4.62
C GLU A 37 -12.99 -10.83 -5.85
N ASN A 38 -12.11 -10.08 -6.51
CA ASN A 38 -11.33 -10.60 -7.64
C ASN A 38 -10.38 -11.72 -7.20
N THR A 39 -9.70 -11.56 -6.06
CA THR A 39 -8.88 -12.62 -5.45
C THR A 39 -9.72 -13.85 -5.07
N ARG A 40 -10.91 -13.67 -4.50
CA ARG A 40 -11.86 -14.75 -4.19
C ARG A 40 -12.29 -15.50 -5.46
N LEU A 41 -12.60 -14.78 -6.53
CA LEU A 41 -13.01 -15.37 -7.81
C LEU A 41 -11.86 -16.15 -8.45
N ARG A 42 -10.64 -15.59 -8.50
CA ARG A 42 -9.44 -16.33 -8.94
C ARG A 42 -9.32 -17.63 -8.17
N ARG A 43 -9.30 -17.56 -6.84
CA ARG A 43 -9.12 -18.74 -5.99
C ARG A 43 -10.21 -19.78 -6.23
N LYS A 44 -11.47 -19.35 -6.36
CA LYS A 44 -12.59 -20.24 -6.65
C LYS A 44 -12.41 -20.98 -7.99
N TYR A 45 -12.07 -20.26 -9.06
CA TYR A 45 -12.05 -20.82 -10.42
C TYR A 45 -10.71 -21.47 -10.80
N ARG A 46 -9.63 -21.19 -10.08
CA ARG A 46 -8.35 -21.93 -10.15
C ARG A 46 -8.25 -23.06 -9.12
N ASN A 47 -9.29 -23.26 -8.31
CA ASN A 47 -9.32 -24.23 -7.20
C ASN A 47 -8.12 -24.07 -6.25
N GLU A 48 -7.92 -22.85 -5.77
CA GLU A 48 -6.83 -22.42 -4.89
C GLU A 48 -7.36 -21.98 -3.52
N ASP A 49 -6.46 -22.01 -2.55
CA ASP A 49 -6.60 -21.42 -1.23
C ASP A 49 -5.35 -20.59 -0.86
N GLU A 50 -5.33 -19.98 0.33
CA GLU A 50 -4.22 -19.15 0.81
C GLU A 50 -2.87 -19.88 0.82
N ARG A 51 -2.85 -21.22 0.88
CA ARG A 51 -1.65 -22.05 1.01
C ARG A 51 -1.22 -22.69 -0.31
N SER A 52 -2.04 -22.58 -1.34
CA SER A 52 -1.79 -23.16 -2.66
C SER A 52 -0.50 -22.58 -3.26
N ILE A 53 0.39 -23.45 -3.75
CA ILE A 53 1.64 -23.05 -4.40
C ILE A 53 1.39 -22.87 -5.90
N LEU A 54 1.79 -21.71 -6.43
CA LEU A 54 1.70 -21.40 -7.85
C LEU A 54 3.00 -21.80 -8.56
N THR A 55 3.03 -23.01 -9.10
CA THR A 55 4.11 -23.49 -9.98
C THR A 55 3.97 -22.88 -11.38
N LYS A 56 5.07 -22.76 -12.12
CA LYS A 56 5.05 -22.26 -13.50
C LYS A 56 4.08 -23.03 -14.41
N ASP A 57 4.14 -24.36 -14.38
CA ASP A 57 3.26 -25.23 -15.18
C ASP A 57 1.78 -25.03 -14.86
N LYS A 58 1.45 -24.83 -13.59
CA LYS A 58 0.08 -24.55 -13.16
C LYS A 58 -0.38 -23.19 -13.69
N LYS A 59 0.44 -22.15 -13.51
CA LYS A 59 0.16 -20.79 -13.99
C LYS A 59 -0.10 -20.79 -15.51
N GLU A 60 0.74 -21.47 -16.28
CA GLU A 60 0.58 -21.60 -17.73
C GLU A 60 -0.73 -22.32 -18.12
N LYS A 61 -1.06 -23.44 -17.46
CA LYS A 61 -2.31 -24.17 -17.70
C LYS A 61 -3.56 -23.37 -17.35
N ASP A 62 -3.54 -22.65 -16.22
CA ASP A 62 -4.67 -21.82 -15.79
C ASP A 62 -4.90 -20.68 -16.79
N LEU A 63 -3.82 -20.02 -17.25
CA LEU A 63 -3.89 -18.95 -18.26
C LEU A 63 -4.38 -19.46 -19.62
N GLU A 64 -3.94 -20.64 -20.05
CA GLU A 64 -4.38 -21.25 -21.31
C GLU A 64 -5.87 -21.58 -21.26
N ARG A 65 -6.34 -22.23 -20.18
CA ARG A 65 -7.77 -22.51 -19.96
C ARG A 65 -8.61 -21.24 -19.94
N GLU A 66 -8.19 -20.23 -19.18
CA GLU A 66 -8.90 -18.94 -19.08
C GLU A 66 -9.02 -18.23 -20.43
N LYS A 67 -7.97 -18.31 -21.26
CA LYS A 67 -7.99 -17.80 -22.63
C LYS A 67 -9.00 -18.55 -23.49
N GLU A 68 -8.99 -19.87 -23.48
CA GLU A 68 -9.93 -20.69 -24.27
C GLU A 68 -11.39 -20.42 -23.87
N ASP A 69 -11.66 -20.33 -22.56
CA ASP A 69 -13.00 -20.05 -22.04
C ASP A 69 -13.48 -18.64 -22.41
N TYR A 70 -12.59 -17.63 -22.34
CA TYR A 70 -12.89 -16.28 -22.79
C TYR A 70 -13.19 -16.24 -24.30
N GLU A 71 -12.41 -16.93 -25.11
CA GLU A 71 -12.64 -17.01 -26.55
C GLU A 71 -13.98 -17.71 -26.88
N SER A 72 -14.32 -18.79 -26.17
CA SER A 72 -15.61 -19.49 -26.35
C SER A 72 -16.80 -18.62 -25.93
N LEU A 73 -16.66 -17.86 -24.83
CA LEU A 73 -17.66 -16.89 -24.38
C LEU A 73 -17.88 -15.79 -25.42
N THR A 74 -16.81 -15.21 -25.95
CA THR A 74 -16.88 -14.05 -26.85
C THR A 74 -17.31 -14.41 -28.28
N LYS A 75 -16.92 -15.59 -28.78
CA LYS A 75 -17.28 -16.06 -30.13
C LYS A 75 -18.64 -16.73 -30.17
N ASP A 76 -18.90 -17.64 -29.23
CA ASP A 76 -20.03 -18.57 -29.29
C ASP A 76 -21.11 -18.27 -28.23
N GLY A 77 -20.84 -17.36 -27.29
CA GLY A 77 -21.72 -17.12 -26.14
C GLY A 77 -21.76 -18.27 -25.14
N LEU A 78 -20.81 -19.22 -25.23
CA LEU A 78 -20.77 -20.43 -24.42
C LEU A 78 -19.92 -20.22 -23.17
N ILE A 79 -20.44 -20.67 -22.02
CA ILE A 79 -19.73 -20.67 -20.74
C ILE A 79 -19.42 -22.11 -20.38
N ARG A 80 -18.15 -22.49 -20.42
CA ARG A 80 -17.68 -23.80 -19.98
C ARG A 80 -17.52 -23.80 -18.46
N ILE A 81 -17.83 -24.93 -17.82
CA ILE A 81 -17.60 -25.10 -16.38
C ILE A 81 -16.14 -25.54 -16.22
N PRO A 82 -15.31 -24.82 -15.45
CA PRO A 82 -13.90 -25.19 -15.29
C PRO A 82 -13.76 -26.54 -14.58
N ASP A 83 -12.72 -27.29 -14.96
CA ASP A 83 -12.39 -28.56 -14.32
C ASP A 83 -12.17 -28.38 -12.81
N GLY A 84 -12.71 -29.32 -12.02
CA GLY A 84 -12.59 -29.30 -10.55
C GLY A 84 -13.55 -28.33 -9.83
N VAL A 85 -14.31 -27.52 -10.56
CA VAL A 85 -15.35 -26.67 -9.95
C VAL A 85 -16.61 -27.48 -9.67
N ASP A 86 -17.08 -27.44 -8.43
CA ASP A 86 -18.34 -28.03 -8.01
C ASP A 86 -19.51 -27.40 -8.78
N ILE A 87 -20.15 -28.20 -9.64
CA ILE A 87 -21.28 -27.80 -10.50
C ILE A 87 -22.41 -27.18 -9.68
N SER A 88 -22.64 -27.64 -8.45
CA SER A 88 -23.70 -27.11 -7.58
C SER A 88 -23.42 -25.70 -7.05
N LYS A 89 -22.14 -25.28 -7.05
CA LYS A 89 -21.66 -23.96 -6.62
C LYS A 89 -21.27 -23.06 -7.79
N PHE A 90 -21.39 -23.57 -9.01
CA PHE A 90 -21.08 -22.82 -10.22
C PHE A 90 -22.13 -21.76 -10.47
N ASN A 91 -21.68 -20.54 -10.77
CA ASN A 91 -22.53 -19.43 -11.15
C ASN A 91 -22.02 -18.87 -12.47
N SER A 92 -22.82 -18.98 -13.52
CA SER A 92 -22.43 -18.60 -14.88
C SER A 92 -22.23 -17.10 -15.03
N LYS A 93 -23.02 -16.27 -14.34
CA LYS A 93 -22.83 -14.81 -14.33
C LYS A 93 -21.50 -14.46 -13.64
N GLU A 94 -21.24 -15.06 -12.49
CA GLU A 94 -19.99 -14.86 -11.75
C GLU A 94 -18.76 -15.30 -12.57
N TYR A 95 -18.86 -16.42 -13.29
CA TYR A 95 -17.74 -16.89 -14.11
C TYR A 95 -17.52 -16.03 -15.35
N LYS A 96 -18.61 -15.57 -15.98
CA LYS A 96 -18.53 -14.57 -17.06
C LYS A 96 -17.82 -13.31 -16.59
N ASP A 97 -18.20 -12.81 -15.43
CA ASP A 97 -17.63 -11.62 -14.82
C ASP A 97 -16.14 -11.80 -14.50
N TYR A 98 -15.75 -12.98 -14.01
CA TYR A 98 -14.35 -13.37 -13.81
C TYR A 98 -13.56 -13.36 -15.14
N LEU A 99 -14.06 -14.04 -16.18
CA LEU A 99 -13.40 -14.12 -17.48
C LEU A 99 -13.21 -12.74 -18.14
N LEU A 100 -14.23 -11.88 -18.05
CA LEU A 100 -14.15 -10.52 -18.59
C LEU A 100 -13.13 -9.64 -17.86
N GLY A 101 -12.93 -9.86 -16.55
CA GLY A 101 -11.97 -9.12 -15.75
C GLY A 101 -10.54 -9.66 -15.84
N ILE A 102 -10.35 -10.98 -15.89
CA ILE A 102 -9.03 -11.61 -15.89
C ILE A 102 -8.35 -11.59 -17.26
N TYR A 103 -9.13 -11.65 -18.34
CA TYR A 103 -8.58 -11.75 -19.68
C TYR A 103 -7.80 -10.47 -20.08
N ARG A 104 -6.57 -10.66 -20.56
CA ARG A 104 -5.66 -9.60 -20.98
C ARG A 104 -5.32 -9.75 -22.47
N THR A 105 -5.52 -8.68 -23.22
CA THR A 105 -5.01 -8.56 -24.59
C THR A 105 -3.48 -8.50 -24.59
N ASP A 106 -2.85 -8.70 -25.74
CA ASP A 106 -1.39 -8.61 -25.83
C ASP A 106 -0.87 -7.20 -25.52
N MET A 107 -1.67 -6.14 -25.74
CA MET A 107 -1.34 -4.80 -25.26
C MET A 107 -1.48 -4.67 -23.73
N ASP A 108 -2.49 -5.31 -23.12
CA ASP A 108 -2.67 -5.28 -21.67
C ASP A 108 -1.49 -5.95 -20.95
N LYS A 109 -0.91 -7.00 -21.56
CA LYS A 109 0.28 -7.71 -21.05
C LYS A 109 1.57 -6.88 -21.11
N LEU A 110 1.59 -5.75 -21.82
CA LEU A 110 2.73 -4.83 -21.84
C LEU A 110 2.76 -3.88 -20.63
N GLY A 111 1.72 -3.91 -19.77
CA GLY A 111 1.65 -3.21 -18.49
C GLY A 111 1.74 -4.17 -17.29
N THR A 112 1.60 -3.63 -16.08
CA THR A 112 1.59 -4.45 -14.84
C THR A 112 0.42 -5.42 -14.82
N ASP A 113 0.56 -6.47 -14.01
CA ASP A 113 -0.52 -7.42 -13.74
C ASP A 113 -1.82 -6.76 -13.28
N ASN A 114 -2.95 -7.43 -13.52
CA ASN A 114 -4.29 -6.95 -13.15
C ASN A 114 -4.65 -7.38 -11.72
N SER A 115 -5.78 -6.90 -11.22
CA SER A 115 -6.24 -7.15 -9.86
C SER A 115 -6.57 -8.61 -9.53
N TYR A 116 -6.70 -9.45 -10.55
CA TYR A 116 -6.83 -10.89 -10.39
C TYR A 116 -5.51 -11.58 -10.12
N SER A 117 -4.35 -10.93 -10.29
CA SER A 117 -3.03 -11.55 -10.10
C SER A 117 -2.44 -11.30 -8.70
N ASN A 118 -3.08 -10.46 -7.90
CA ASN A 118 -2.62 -10.15 -6.54
C ASN A 118 -3.24 -11.08 -5.51
N ASP A 119 -2.47 -11.43 -4.48
CA ASP A 119 -2.99 -12.12 -3.31
C ASP A 119 -3.63 -11.16 -2.29
N ASP A 120 -4.20 -11.70 -1.21
CA ASP A 120 -4.73 -10.88 -0.13
C ASP A 120 -3.63 -9.98 0.49
N THR A 121 -3.97 -8.72 0.71
CA THR A 121 -3.15 -7.79 1.48
C THR A 121 -3.37 -7.95 2.97
N ASN A 122 -2.48 -7.41 3.78
CA ASN A 122 -2.64 -7.35 5.24
C ASN A 122 -3.86 -6.51 5.66
N VAL A 123 -4.34 -5.58 4.81
CA VAL A 123 -5.61 -4.88 5.02
C VAL A 123 -6.78 -5.85 4.86
N THR A 124 -6.80 -6.64 3.80
CA THR A 124 -7.83 -7.67 3.54
C THR A 124 -7.80 -8.77 4.61
N ARG A 125 -6.62 -9.24 5.01
CA ARG A 125 -6.44 -10.22 6.10
C ARG A 125 -6.94 -9.71 7.45
N MET A 126 -6.67 -8.45 7.77
CA MET A 126 -7.20 -7.82 8.99
C MET A 126 -8.75 -7.69 8.93
N TRP A 127 -9.28 -7.25 7.78
CA TRP A 127 -10.72 -7.16 7.54
C TRP A 127 -11.43 -8.52 7.71
N ASN A 128 -10.79 -9.60 7.27
CA ASN A 128 -11.29 -10.96 7.42
C ASN A 128 -11.45 -11.38 8.89
N CYS A 129 -10.63 -10.84 9.81
CA CYS A 129 -10.66 -11.17 11.25
C CYS A 129 -11.71 -10.38 12.06
N CYS A 130 -12.45 -9.48 11.41
CA CYS A 130 -13.39 -8.57 12.05
C CYS A 130 -14.87 -9.00 11.93
N LYS A 131 -15.70 -8.57 12.88
CA LYS A 131 -17.16 -8.76 12.88
C LYS A 131 -17.81 -8.08 11.67
N LYS A 132 -18.83 -8.73 11.07
CA LYS A 132 -19.53 -8.27 9.86
C LYS A 132 -20.16 -6.87 10.01
N ASP A 133 -20.79 -6.59 11.14
CA ASP A 133 -21.48 -5.31 11.36
C ASP A 133 -20.51 -4.14 11.57
N TYR A 134 -19.26 -4.43 11.94
CA TYR A 134 -18.21 -3.43 12.15
C TYR A 134 -17.45 -3.11 10.86
N LYS A 135 -17.14 -4.12 10.03
CA LYS A 135 -16.21 -3.95 8.92
C LYS A 135 -16.82 -3.35 7.65
N ILE A 136 -16.06 -2.48 6.98
CA ILE A 136 -16.32 -1.86 5.68
C ILE A 136 -15.04 -2.00 4.85
N TYR A 137 -15.09 -2.77 3.77
CA TYR A 137 -13.98 -2.90 2.84
C TYR A 137 -14.11 -1.84 1.75
N ILE A 138 -12.99 -1.36 1.21
CA ILE A 138 -12.91 -0.47 0.07
C ILE A 138 -11.83 -1.03 -0.86
N GLU A 139 -12.23 -1.31 -2.09
CA GLU A 139 -11.37 -1.84 -3.13
C GLU A 139 -10.21 -0.87 -3.43
N GLY A 140 -9.07 -1.42 -3.82
CA GLY A 140 -7.86 -0.67 -4.10
C GLY A 140 -7.91 0.16 -5.38
N MET A 141 -7.04 1.15 -5.49
CA MET A 141 -7.00 2.06 -6.65
C MET A 141 -6.82 1.29 -7.97
N GLY A 142 -7.45 1.77 -9.05
CA GLY A 142 -7.37 1.14 -10.36
C GLY A 142 -8.25 -0.10 -10.55
N THR A 143 -9.10 -0.48 -9.59
CA THR A 143 -9.99 -1.65 -9.71
C THR A 143 -11.46 -1.27 -9.81
N SER A 144 -12.30 -2.10 -10.44
CA SER A 144 -13.75 -1.84 -10.45
C SER A 144 -14.38 -2.11 -9.08
N VAL A 145 -15.47 -1.37 -8.78
CA VAL A 145 -16.27 -1.61 -7.58
C VAL A 145 -17.13 -2.86 -7.79
N SER A 146 -17.16 -3.74 -6.79
CA SER A 146 -17.86 -5.03 -6.85
C SER A 146 -19.40 -4.94 -6.74
N ASP A 147 -19.95 -3.73 -6.57
CA ASP A 147 -21.38 -3.46 -6.36
C ASP A 147 -22.20 -3.30 -7.66
N GLY A 148 -21.55 -3.48 -8.82
CA GLY A 148 -22.20 -3.39 -10.13
C GLY A 148 -22.49 -1.97 -10.60
N THR A 149 -21.95 -0.94 -9.94
CA THR A 149 -22.09 0.47 -10.37
C THR A 149 -21.20 0.83 -11.57
N ILE A 150 -20.13 0.05 -11.80
CA ILE A 150 -19.31 0.14 -13.01
C ILE A 150 -19.65 -1.07 -13.88
N GLU A 151 -20.25 -0.81 -15.05
CA GLU A 151 -20.61 -1.86 -16.02
C GLU A 151 -19.39 -2.58 -16.60
N ASP A 152 -18.22 -1.94 -16.52
CA ASP A 152 -16.94 -2.52 -16.90
C ASP A 152 -16.17 -3.06 -15.67
N ARG A 153 -15.95 -4.38 -15.65
CA ARG A 153 -15.15 -5.05 -14.60
C ARG A 153 -13.65 -5.00 -14.87
N LYS A 154 -13.21 -4.33 -15.94
CA LYS A 154 -11.79 -4.11 -16.22
C LYS A 154 -11.21 -3.07 -15.29
N ASP A 155 -9.96 -3.31 -14.91
CA ASP A 155 -9.17 -2.36 -14.14
C ASP A 155 -8.96 -1.04 -14.91
N SER A 156 -8.97 0.06 -14.17
CA SER A 156 -8.84 1.42 -14.69
C SER A 156 -7.37 1.83 -14.73
N GLN A 157 -6.92 2.27 -15.91
CA GLN A 157 -5.53 2.71 -16.14
C GLN A 157 -5.18 3.99 -15.37
N ASP A 158 -6.10 4.95 -15.26
CA ASP A 158 -5.83 6.24 -14.60
C ASP A 158 -5.67 6.09 -13.08
N GLY A 159 -6.59 5.37 -12.44
CA GLY A 159 -6.49 5.08 -11.01
C GLY A 159 -5.29 4.20 -10.69
N PHE A 160 -4.95 3.27 -11.58
CA PHE A 160 -3.75 2.46 -11.45
C PHE A 160 -2.45 3.24 -11.63
N ALA A 161 -2.34 4.10 -12.64
CA ALA A 161 -1.07 4.76 -12.96
C ALA A 161 -0.81 6.00 -12.09
N PHE A 162 -1.85 6.80 -11.82
CA PHE A 162 -1.72 8.13 -11.23
C PHE A 162 -2.50 8.32 -9.93
N GLY A 163 -3.15 7.27 -9.42
CA GLY A 163 -4.00 7.39 -8.23
C GLY A 163 -5.20 8.32 -8.42
N ALA A 164 -5.59 8.58 -9.67
CA ALA A 164 -6.53 9.61 -10.09
C ALA A 164 -7.85 9.04 -10.62
N GLY A 165 -8.80 9.90 -10.95
CA GLY A 165 -10.02 9.52 -11.64
C GLY A 165 -11.05 8.77 -10.78
N GLN A 166 -11.93 8.05 -11.44
CA GLN A 166 -13.08 7.35 -10.85
C GLN A 166 -12.69 6.07 -10.08
N THR A 167 -11.41 5.71 -10.09
CA THR A 167 -10.87 4.65 -9.22
C THR A 167 -9.65 5.12 -8.42
N GLY A 168 -9.46 6.44 -8.31
CA GLY A 168 -8.36 7.08 -7.61
C GLY A 168 -8.57 7.28 -6.10
N ILE A 169 -7.59 7.92 -5.46
CA ILE A 169 -7.52 8.12 -4.00
C ILE A 169 -8.77 8.81 -3.47
N ARG A 170 -9.13 9.97 -4.03
CA ARG A 170 -10.28 10.76 -3.58
C ARG A 170 -11.62 10.06 -3.85
N ARG A 171 -11.71 9.25 -4.92
CA ARG A 171 -12.92 8.46 -5.21
C ARG A 171 -13.11 7.33 -4.20
N ARG A 172 -12.05 6.65 -3.78
CA ARG A 172 -12.13 5.63 -2.70
C ARG A 172 -12.55 6.21 -1.36
N VAL A 173 -12.11 7.43 -1.07
CA VAL A 173 -12.51 8.17 0.14
C VAL A 173 -14.01 8.49 0.10
N ARG A 174 -14.55 8.90 -1.05
CA ARG A 174 -16.00 9.09 -1.25
C ARG A 174 -16.76 7.79 -1.09
N LEU A 175 -16.29 6.70 -1.70
CA LEU A 175 -16.91 5.38 -1.57
C LEU A 175 -16.96 4.91 -0.11
N ALA A 176 -15.91 5.19 0.68
CA ALA A 176 -15.91 4.92 2.12
C ALA A 176 -17.01 5.72 2.85
N CYS A 177 -17.12 7.01 2.56
CA CYS A 177 -18.17 7.88 3.11
C CYS A 177 -19.58 7.40 2.74
N GLU A 178 -19.78 7.00 1.48
CA GLU A 178 -21.05 6.46 0.96
C GLU A 178 -21.43 5.16 1.69
N ARG A 179 -20.50 4.19 1.81
CA ARG A 179 -20.75 2.91 2.49
C ARG A 179 -21.00 3.05 3.98
N ILE A 180 -20.33 3.98 4.66
CA ILE A 180 -20.62 4.32 6.07
C ILE A 180 -22.06 4.85 6.19
N ALA A 181 -22.44 5.81 5.34
CA ALA A 181 -23.77 6.41 5.37
C ALA A 181 -24.88 5.38 5.10
N GLU A 182 -24.65 4.45 4.16
CA GLU A 182 -25.55 3.33 3.88
C GLU A 182 -25.73 2.42 5.09
N LYS A 183 -24.63 2.03 5.75
CA LYS A 183 -24.67 1.15 6.92
C LYS A 183 -25.38 1.78 8.12
N ILE A 184 -25.19 3.09 8.31
CA ILE A 184 -25.92 3.86 9.33
C ILE A 184 -27.41 3.94 8.99
N LEU A 185 -27.75 4.23 7.73
CA LEU A 185 -29.14 4.27 7.28
C LEU A 185 -29.85 2.94 7.51
N ASP A 186 -29.21 1.83 7.15
CA ASP A 186 -29.81 0.50 7.31
C ASP A 186 -30.09 0.18 8.77
N ARG A 187 -29.23 0.62 9.69
CA ARG A 187 -29.51 0.50 11.12
C ARG A 187 -30.61 1.45 11.60
N LYS A 188 -30.61 2.70 11.14
CA LYS A 188 -31.64 3.70 11.52
C LYS A 188 -33.04 3.32 11.05
N LYS A 189 -33.17 2.57 9.95
CA LYS A 189 -34.45 2.01 9.50
C LYS A 189 -35.10 1.09 10.55
N ILE A 190 -34.28 0.44 11.39
CA ILE A 190 -34.70 -0.42 12.49
C ILE A 190 -34.97 0.45 13.73
N ASP A 191 -34.03 1.34 14.08
CA ASP A 191 -34.05 2.14 15.30
C ASP A 191 -34.54 3.59 15.05
N LYS A 192 -35.75 3.75 14.51
CA LYS A 192 -36.27 5.03 13.97
C LYS A 192 -36.34 6.20 14.96
N ASN A 193 -36.43 5.92 16.25
CA ASN A 193 -36.61 6.94 17.30
C ASN A 193 -35.29 7.48 17.84
N TYR A 194 -34.15 6.92 17.41
CA TYR A 194 -32.86 7.28 17.96
C TYR A 194 -32.09 8.22 17.05
N LYS A 195 -31.33 9.12 17.67
CA LYS A 195 -30.49 10.11 16.99
C LYS A 195 -29.06 9.60 16.90
N VAL A 196 -28.46 9.74 15.72
CA VAL A 196 -27.03 9.46 15.55
C VAL A 196 -26.24 10.58 16.22
N THR A 197 -25.50 10.27 17.28
CA THR A 197 -24.72 11.28 18.03
C THR A 197 -23.22 11.03 17.99
N GLN A 198 -22.79 9.80 17.70
CA GLN A 198 -21.36 9.47 17.64
C GLN A 198 -21.07 8.43 16.56
N ILE A 199 -19.98 8.65 15.83
CA ILE A 199 -19.39 7.68 14.89
C ILE A 199 -17.90 7.54 15.24
N THR A 200 -17.51 6.37 15.69
CA THR A 200 -16.12 5.96 15.94
C THR A 200 -15.59 5.23 14.70
N LEU A 201 -14.44 5.66 14.21
CA LEU A 201 -13.80 5.12 13.01
C LEU A 201 -12.43 4.56 13.35
N ASP A 202 -12.16 3.35 12.86
CA ASP A 202 -10.83 2.78 12.76
C ASP A 202 -10.51 2.61 11.28
N VAL A 203 -9.37 3.13 10.83
CA VAL A 203 -9.06 3.24 9.40
C VAL A 203 -7.77 2.49 9.11
N PHE A 204 -7.83 1.58 8.15
CA PHE A 204 -6.69 0.81 7.70
C PHE A 204 -6.41 1.06 6.23
N GLY A 205 -5.14 1.04 5.86
CA GLY A 205 -4.79 1.11 4.45
C GLY A 205 -3.40 0.59 4.12
N PHE A 206 -3.20 0.21 2.86
CA PHE A 206 -1.91 -0.21 2.32
C PHE A 206 -1.57 0.58 1.07
N SER A 207 -0.32 1.03 0.91
CA SER A 207 0.14 1.73 -0.30
C SER A 207 -0.65 3.03 -0.54
N ARG A 208 -1.24 3.19 -1.74
CA ARG A 208 -2.20 4.27 -2.00
C ARG A 208 -3.45 4.14 -1.15
N GLY A 209 -3.84 2.95 -0.72
CA GLY A 209 -4.91 2.74 0.25
C GLY A 209 -4.58 3.36 1.61
N ALA A 210 -3.31 3.38 2.00
CA ALA A 210 -2.86 4.14 3.17
C ALA A 210 -2.94 5.66 2.94
N ALA A 211 -2.63 6.13 1.72
CA ALA A 211 -2.83 7.54 1.36
C ALA A 211 -4.32 7.91 1.41
N SER A 212 -5.20 7.06 0.86
CA SER A 212 -6.66 7.19 0.98
C SER A 212 -7.15 7.12 2.42
N ALA A 213 -6.58 6.26 3.26
CA ALA A 213 -6.94 6.18 4.68
C ALA A 213 -6.63 7.50 5.41
N ARG A 214 -5.45 8.07 5.15
CA ARG A 214 -5.02 9.35 5.72
C ARG A 214 -5.84 10.51 5.17
N ASN A 215 -6.08 10.55 3.86
CA ASN A 215 -6.97 11.54 3.22
C ASN A 215 -8.41 11.42 3.75
N PHE A 216 -8.93 10.21 3.96
CA PHE A 216 -10.25 9.99 4.55
C PHE A 216 -10.34 10.59 5.96
N VAL A 217 -9.33 10.38 6.80
CA VAL A 217 -9.25 11.00 8.13
C VAL A 217 -9.23 12.53 8.02
N HIS A 218 -8.44 13.09 7.11
CA HIS A 218 -8.44 14.53 6.83
C HIS A 218 -9.84 15.03 6.43
N GLU A 219 -10.49 14.36 5.48
CA GLU A 219 -11.81 14.74 4.97
C GLU A 219 -12.91 14.74 6.04
N VAL A 220 -12.93 13.72 6.91
CA VAL A 220 -13.99 13.58 7.92
C VAL A 220 -13.71 14.34 9.20
N ASN A 221 -12.44 14.62 9.53
CA ASN A 221 -12.06 15.17 10.83
C ASN A 221 -11.46 16.58 10.78
N ALA A 222 -10.70 16.92 9.72
CA ALA A 222 -9.95 18.16 9.64
C ALA A 222 -10.59 19.20 8.70
N LYS A 223 -11.16 18.72 7.59
CA LYS A 223 -11.65 19.58 6.52
C LYS A 223 -12.87 20.38 6.96
N LYS A 224 -12.77 21.70 6.81
CA LYS A 224 -13.82 22.65 7.20
C LYS A 224 -14.86 22.83 6.09
N PRO A 225 -16.11 23.17 6.43
CA PRO A 225 -17.13 23.59 5.47
C PRO A 225 -16.63 24.68 4.52
N TYR A 226 -16.71 24.41 3.21
CA TYR A 226 -16.28 25.33 2.15
C TYR A 226 -17.44 25.65 1.20
N LYS A 227 -17.32 26.75 0.45
CA LYS A 227 -18.30 27.10 -0.58
C LYS A 227 -18.06 26.23 -1.82
N PRO A 228 -19.10 25.59 -2.38
CA PRO A 228 -18.97 24.89 -3.65
C PRO A 228 -18.74 25.90 -4.79
N GLN A 229 -18.32 25.40 -5.95
CA GLN A 229 -17.93 26.19 -7.12
C GLN A 229 -18.87 25.96 -8.31
N GLU A 230 -19.02 26.96 -9.18
CA GLU A 230 -19.72 26.78 -10.46
C GLU A 230 -18.82 25.97 -11.41
N ILE A 231 -19.36 24.88 -11.95
CA ILE A 231 -18.67 24.02 -12.92
C ILE A 231 -19.45 23.98 -14.24
N LYS A 232 -18.74 23.71 -15.34
CA LYS A 232 -19.32 23.50 -16.66
C LYS A 232 -19.24 22.02 -17.01
N ILE A 233 -20.39 21.40 -17.22
CA ILE A 233 -20.50 19.97 -17.55
C ILE A 233 -20.95 19.85 -19.01
N PRO A 234 -20.29 19.03 -19.84
CA PRO A 234 -20.79 18.73 -21.18
C PRO A 234 -22.25 18.25 -21.17
N ASP A 235 -23.02 18.66 -22.17
CA ASP A 235 -24.46 18.37 -22.27
C ASP A 235 -24.82 18.14 -23.75
N GLY A 236 -24.06 17.24 -24.39
CA GLY A 236 -24.16 16.88 -25.80
C GLY A 236 -23.55 17.91 -26.75
N TYR A 237 -24.08 17.95 -27.97
CA TYR A 237 -23.67 18.87 -29.03
C TYR A 237 -24.85 19.72 -29.49
N GLU A 238 -24.55 20.93 -29.95
CA GLU A 238 -25.51 21.79 -30.64
C GLU A 238 -25.05 22.07 -32.07
N THR A 239 -26.03 22.11 -32.99
CA THR A 239 -25.79 22.40 -34.41
C THR A 239 -25.85 23.91 -34.64
N TYR A 240 -24.89 24.43 -35.41
CA TYR A 240 -24.84 25.82 -35.84
C TYR A 240 -24.41 25.90 -37.31
N TYR A 241 -24.74 26.98 -38.03
CA TYR A 241 -24.48 27.09 -39.46
C TYR A 241 -23.35 28.10 -39.73
N VAL A 242 -22.40 27.73 -40.59
CA VAL A 242 -21.34 28.63 -41.09
C VAL A 242 -21.39 28.62 -42.61
N ARG A 243 -21.72 29.76 -43.22
CA ARG A 243 -21.91 29.91 -44.68
C ARG A 243 -22.96 28.94 -45.27
N GLY A 244 -24.02 28.63 -44.51
CA GLY A 244 -25.08 27.71 -44.92
C GLY A 244 -24.80 26.23 -44.64
N GLU A 245 -23.58 25.87 -44.23
CA GLU A 245 -23.19 24.50 -43.89
C GLU A 245 -23.38 24.22 -42.39
N PRO A 246 -24.01 23.09 -42.00
CA PRO A 246 -24.16 22.70 -40.60
C PRO A 246 -22.81 22.28 -39.99
N ARG A 247 -22.55 22.73 -38.77
CA ARG A 247 -21.42 22.34 -37.92
C ARG A 247 -21.92 22.01 -36.53
N THR A 248 -21.21 21.14 -35.82
CA THR A 248 -21.51 20.80 -34.42
C THR A 248 -20.47 21.41 -33.49
N LYS A 249 -20.91 21.88 -32.33
CA LYS A 249 -20.04 22.29 -31.22
C LYS A 249 -20.54 21.67 -29.92
N LYS A 250 -19.61 21.41 -28.99
CA LYS A 250 -19.94 20.90 -27.66
C LYS A 250 -20.81 21.91 -26.91
N LYS A 251 -21.91 21.42 -26.35
CA LYS A 251 -22.82 22.17 -25.48
C LYS A 251 -22.43 21.89 -24.03
N TYR A 252 -22.57 22.90 -23.17
CA TYR A 252 -22.26 22.78 -21.74
C TYR A 252 -23.42 23.32 -20.90
N ARG A 253 -23.75 22.62 -19.83
CA ARG A 253 -24.65 23.11 -18.77
C ARG A 253 -23.84 23.62 -17.58
N LYS A 254 -24.37 24.62 -16.89
CA LYS A 254 -23.84 25.09 -15.61
C LYS A 254 -24.36 24.21 -14.49
N ALA A 255 -23.48 23.81 -13.59
CA ALA A 255 -23.82 23.08 -12.38
C ALA A 255 -23.02 23.63 -11.19
N ILE A 256 -23.40 23.21 -9.99
CA ILE A 256 -22.63 23.48 -8.77
C ILE A 256 -21.87 22.21 -8.43
N GLY A 257 -20.54 22.32 -8.30
CA GLY A 257 -19.65 21.24 -7.97
C GLY A 257 -18.90 21.46 -6.68
N ASP A 258 -18.39 20.37 -6.11
CA ASP A 258 -17.51 20.41 -4.95
C ASP A 258 -16.04 20.68 -5.34
N ALA A 259 -15.13 20.52 -4.38
CA ALA A 259 -13.71 20.81 -4.55
C ALA A 259 -13.03 19.87 -5.56
N ASP A 260 -13.61 18.70 -5.84
CA ASP A 260 -13.09 17.75 -6.84
C ASP A 260 -13.81 17.91 -8.19
N GLY A 261 -14.58 18.99 -8.37
CA GLY A 261 -15.27 19.28 -9.63
C GLY A 261 -16.46 18.35 -9.93
N LEU A 262 -16.92 17.57 -8.95
CA LEU A 262 -18.09 16.71 -9.09
C LEU A 262 -19.37 17.46 -8.76
N GLU A 263 -20.40 17.27 -9.59
CA GLU A 263 -21.73 17.87 -9.36
C GLU A 263 -22.34 17.41 -8.03
N ILE A 264 -22.95 18.35 -7.31
CA ILE A 264 -23.58 18.10 -6.02
C ILE A 264 -25.06 18.50 -5.98
N ASN A 265 -25.80 17.85 -5.10
CA ASN A 265 -27.16 18.20 -4.75
C ASN A 265 -27.17 19.41 -3.79
N THR A 266 -27.49 20.59 -4.33
CA THR A 266 -27.48 21.85 -3.58
C THR A 266 -28.45 21.88 -2.40
N LYS A 267 -29.46 21.00 -2.35
CA LYS A 267 -30.37 20.89 -1.21
C LYS A 267 -29.67 20.43 0.08
N ARG A 268 -28.51 19.77 -0.04
CA ARG A 268 -27.73 19.26 1.09
C ARG A 268 -26.80 20.31 1.71
N LEU A 269 -26.63 21.46 1.07
CA LEU A 269 -25.82 22.55 1.60
C LEU A 269 -26.42 23.10 2.91
N ILE A 270 -25.53 23.50 3.81
CA ILE A 270 -25.86 24.17 5.07
C ILE A 270 -25.29 25.59 4.95
N ASN A 271 -26.17 26.60 5.01
CA ASN A 271 -25.79 28.01 4.82
C ASN A 271 -24.97 28.26 3.53
N GLY A 272 -25.32 27.58 2.44
CA GLY A 272 -24.65 27.68 1.14
C GLY A 272 -23.25 27.06 1.07
N LYS A 273 -22.87 26.25 2.06
CA LYS A 273 -21.57 25.55 2.14
C LYS A 273 -21.77 24.04 2.15
N MET A 274 -20.72 23.32 1.78
CA MET A 274 -20.60 21.88 2.01
C MET A 274 -20.76 21.60 3.51
N PRO A 275 -21.44 20.50 3.90
CA PRO A 275 -21.65 20.18 5.31
C PRO A 275 -20.32 19.90 6.03
N ARG A 276 -20.34 19.96 7.36
CA ARG A 276 -19.24 19.46 8.21
C ARG A 276 -19.03 17.96 7.98
N LEU A 277 -17.87 17.46 8.40
CA LEU A 277 -17.45 16.07 8.16
C LEU A 277 -17.25 15.74 6.67
N GLY A 278 -16.95 16.76 5.86
CA GLY A 278 -16.64 16.64 4.43
C GLY A 278 -17.66 15.79 3.66
N HIS A 279 -17.15 14.84 2.88
CA HIS A 279 -17.95 13.92 2.08
C HIS A 279 -18.81 12.97 2.92
N LEU A 280 -18.40 12.63 4.15
CA LEU A 280 -19.20 11.80 5.05
C LEU A 280 -20.49 12.53 5.45
N GLY A 281 -20.38 13.79 5.88
CA GLY A 281 -21.55 14.60 6.23
C GLY A 281 -22.49 14.78 5.03
N TYR A 282 -21.93 15.00 3.84
CA TYR A 282 -22.72 15.07 2.60
C TYR A 282 -23.44 13.76 2.30
N SER A 283 -22.75 12.63 2.34
CA SER A 283 -23.33 11.30 2.09
C SER A 283 -24.41 10.93 3.11
N LEU A 284 -24.22 11.27 4.40
CA LEU A 284 -25.22 11.06 5.45
C LEU A 284 -26.52 11.82 5.17
N LEU A 285 -26.42 13.08 4.72
CA LEU A 285 -27.58 13.89 4.35
C LEU A 285 -28.23 13.41 3.05
N GLU A 286 -27.43 13.02 2.06
CA GLU A 286 -27.93 12.59 0.75
C GLU A 286 -28.72 11.28 0.85
N LYS A 287 -28.22 10.32 1.64
CA LYS A 287 -28.89 9.04 1.91
C LYS A 287 -30.06 9.19 2.90
N GLY A 288 -30.18 10.33 3.58
CA GLY A 288 -31.19 10.55 4.62
C GLY A 288 -30.91 9.79 5.92
N ALA A 289 -29.64 9.42 6.16
CA ALA A 289 -29.21 8.77 7.39
C ALA A 289 -29.30 9.73 8.61
N VAL A 290 -29.11 11.03 8.38
CA VAL A 290 -29.26 12.08 9.41
C VAL A 290 -29.97 13.31 8.85
N THR A 291 -30.59 14.12 9.71
CA THR A 291 -31.06 15.46 9.36
C THR A 291 -29.93 16.49 9.43
N LYS A 292 -30.16 17.69 8.90
CA LYS A 292 -29.18 18.80 9.00
C LYS A 292 -28.90 19.18 10.45
N GLU A 293 -29.94 19.14 11.28
CA GLU A 293 -29.86 19.45 12.71
C GLU A 293 -29.10 18.36 13.46
N GLU A 294 -29.38 17.08 13.18
CA GLU A 294 -28.64 15.96 13.77
C GLU A 294 -27.14 16.03 13.45
N LEU A 295 -26.80 16.33 12.19
CA LEU A 295 -25.41 16.38 11.73
C LEU A 295 -24.54 17.37 12.52
N GLU A 296 -25.11 18.48 13.00
CA GLU A 296 -24.38 19.48 13.81
C GLU A 296 -23.86 18.91 15.14
N TYR A 297 -24.52 17.87 15.68
CA TYR A 297 -24.18 17.24 16.95
C TYR A 297 -23.45 15.91 16.79
N VAL A 298 -23.30 15.39 15.57
CA VAL A 298 -22.55 14.15 15.34
C VAL A 298 -21.07 14.36 15.67
N LYS A 299 -20.60 13.62 16.67
CA LYS A 299 -19.19 13.56 17.04
C LYS A 299 -18.48 12.47 16.24
N ILE A 300 -17.34 12.81 15.63
CA ILE A 300 -16.41 11.85 15.04
C ILE A 300 -15.30 11.54 16.04
N ILE A 301 -14.96 10.25 16.17
CA ILE A 301 -13.78 9.79 16.94
C ILE A 301 -12.95 8.93 16.01
N ILE A 302 -11.66 9.25 15.87
CA ILE A 302 -10.70 8.43 15.15
C ILE A 302 -9.92 7.61 16.18
N ARG A 303 -10.33 6.37 16.40
CA ARG A 303 -9.69 5.53 17.43
C ARG A 303 -8.36 4.96 16.94
N PHE A 304 -8.33 4.39 15.75
CA PHE A 304 -7.13 3.76 15.22
C PHE A 304 -6.89 4.11 13.76
N ILE A 305 -5.64 4.39 13.40
CA ILE A 305 -5.20 4.49 12.00
C ILE A 305 -4.05 3.50 11.82
N GLY A 306 -4.28 2.40 11.09
CA GLY A 306 -3.30 1.35 10.84
C GLY A 306 -2.90 1.30 9.38
N VAL A 307 -1.74 1.87 9.05
CA VAL A 307 -1.29 1.98 7.66
C VAL A 307 -0.02 1.19 7.38
N TYR A 308 0.03 0.59 6.20
CA TYR A 308 1.19 -0.11 5.66
C TYR A 308 1.75 0.67 4.48
N ASP A 309 3.00 1.08 4.61
CA ASP A 309 3.87 1.62 3.59
C ASP A 309 3.21 2.64 2.66
N THR A 310 2.85 3.79 3.22
CA THR A 310 2.11 4.84 2.51
C THR A 310 2.87 5.31 1.27
N VAL A 311 2.25 5.13 0.11
CA VAL A 311 2.70 5.67 -1.19
C VAL A 311 1.52 6.40 -1.77
N SER A 312 1.67 7.66 -2.13
CA SER A 312 0.60 8.45 -2.73
C SER A 312 0.66 8.39 -4.26
N SER A 313 1.75 8.89 -4.85
CA SER A 313 1.99 8.94 -6.30
C SER A 313 0.74 9.41 -7.07
N TYR A 314 0.20 10.55 -6.64
CA TYR A 314 -1.05 11.12 -7.09
C TYR A 314 -0.84 12.22 -8.11
N TYR A 315 -1.63 12.20 -9.19
CA TYR A 315 -1.72 13.32 -10.12
C TYR A 315 -3.10 13.36 -10.78
N GLU A 316 -3.88 14.41 -10.53
CA GLU A 316 -5.24 14.58 -11.06
C GLU A 316 -5.32 15.83 -11.95
N MET A 317 -5.92 15.69 -13.14
CA MET A 317 -6.12 16.81 -14.06
C MET A 317 -7.59 17.26 -14.08
N GLY A 318 -7.90 18.34 -13.37
CA GLY A 318 -9.21 18.98 -13.43
C GLY A 318 -10.20 18.41 -12.41
N ALA A 319 -11.36 17.93 -12.87
CA ALA A 319 -12.31 17.24 -12.00
C ALA A 319 -11.76 15.84 -11.65
N LEU A 320 -12.41 15.12 -10.72
CA LEU A 320 -12.11 13.71 -10.45
C LEU A 320 -12.40 12.89 -11.73
N GLY A 321 -11.40 12.71 -12.59
CA GLY A 321 -11.53 12.23 -13.96
C GLY A 321 -12.04 13.28 -14.95
N ALA A 322 -12.74 12.83 -15.99
CA ALA A 322 -13.33 13.68 -17.02
C ALA A 322 -14.85 13.46 -17.12
N TYR A 323 -15.57 14.49 -17.55
CA TYR A 323 -16.96 14.30 -17.98
C TYR A 323 -16.99 13.88 -19.45
N ASP A 324 -17.72 12.81 -19.75
CA ASP A 324 -18.03 12.42 -21.12
C ASP A 324 -18.88 13.50 -21.81
N GLU A 325 -19.14 13.33 -23.11
CA GLU A 325 -19.92 14.29 -23.89
C GLU A 325 -21.37 14.48 -23.40
N ASN A 326 -21.89 13.56 -22.60
CA ASN A 326 -23.23 13.60 -22.02
C ASN A 326 -23.22 14.05 -20.55
N GLY A 327 -22.06 14.41 -20.00
CA GLY A 327 -21.92 14.89 -18.63
C GLY A 327 -21.88 13.79 -17.58
N LYS A 328 -21.56 12.55 -17.95
CA LYS A 328 -21.26 11.45 -17.02
C LYS A 328 -19.78 11.47 -16.65
N ALA A 329 -19.46 11.44 -15.37
CA ALA A 329 -18.07 11.34 -14.91
C ALA A 329 -17.50 9.96 -15.24
N GLN A 330 -16.29 9.94 -15.80
CA GLN A 330 -15.54 8.76 -16.20
C GLN A 330 -14.03 9.04 -16.07
N ASP A 331 -13.20 8.02 -16.25
CA ASP A 331 -11.74 8.22 -16.36
C ASP A 331 -11.39 9.01 -17.63
N ASP A 332 -10.25 9.71 -17.65
CA ASP A 332 -9.86 10.54 -18.79
C ASP A 332 -9.49 9.61 -19.97
N PRO A 333 -10.20 9.70 -21.11
CA PRO A 333 -9.89 8.87 -22.28
C PRO A 333 -8.52 9.20 -22.91
N SER A 334 -7.82 10.24 -22.44
CA SER A 334 -6.56 10.75 -22.98
C SER A 334 -5.34 10.42 -22.11
N PHE A 335 -5.17 9.15 -21.73
CA PHE A 335 -4.03 8.65 -20.91
C PHE A 335 -2.65 9.21 -21.31
N ILE A 336 -2.38 9.36 -22.61
CA ILE A 336 -1.10 9.89 -23.13
C ILE A 336 -0.82 11.32 -22.65
N LYS A 337 -1.86 12.17 -22.54
CA LYS A 337 -1.73 13.55 -22.09
C LYS A 337 -1.43 13.60 -20.58
N LEU A 338 -2.17 12.81 -19.81
CA LEU A 338 -1.99 12.66 -18.36
C LEU A 338 -0.57 12.16 -18.04
N ALA A 339 -0.09 11.14 -18.77
CA ALA A 339 1.26 10.62 -18.64
C ALA A 339 2.34 11.67 -18.96
N SER A 340 2.15 12.46 -20.03
CA SER A 340 3.11 13.49 -20.42
C SER A 340 3.23 14.63 -19.38
N GLU A 341 2.12 14.99 -18.73
CA GLU A 341 2.09 16.05 -17.72
C GLU A 341 2.52 15.55 -16.33
N ALA A 342 2.14 14.33 -15.94
CA ALA A 342 2.60 13.69 -14.71
C ALA A 342 4.14 13.56 -14.69
N LEU A 343 4.75 13.19 -15.83
CA LEU A 343 6.22 13.13 -15.97
C LEU A 343 6.90 14.51 -15.88
N SER A 344 6.15 15.61 -16.04
CA SER A 344 6.64 16.99 -15.94
C SER A 344 6.43 17.64 -14.56
N THR A 345 5.79 16.93 -13.62
CA THR A 345 5.41 17.45 -12.28
C THR A 345 6.00 16.60 -11.14
N ASN A 346 5.98 17.13 -9.90
CA ASN A 346 6.36 16.39 -8.69
C ASN A 346 5.24 15.45 -8.21
N PHE A 347 4.78 14.51 -9.07
CA PHE A 347 3.67 13.58 -8.80
C PHE A 347 3.88 12.64 -7.58
N THR A 348 5.04 12.70 -6.92
CA THR A 348 5.39 11.89 -5.74
C THR A 348 5.33 12.66 -4.42
N ASN A 349 5.13 14.00 -4.44
CA ASN A 349 5.08 14.86 -3.25
C ASN A 349 3.78 15.67 -3.18
N ASP A 350 2.68 14.95 -3.02
CA ASP A 350 1.30 15.41 -3.03
C ASP A 350 0.65 15.36 -1.62
N GLU A 351 1.48 15.23 -0.58
CA GLU A 351 1.00 15.09 0.81
C GLU A 351 0.18 16.29 1.28
N GLU A 352 0.53 17.51 0.85
CA GLU A 352 -0.20 18.72 1.17
C GLU A 352 -1.53 18.78 0.39
N GLU A 353 -1.50 18.42 -0.90
CA GLU A 353 -2.68 18.39 -1.76
C GLU A 353 -3.73 17.38 -1.28
N LEU A 354 -3.29 16.26 -0.73
CA LEU A 354 -4.16 15.22 -0.16
C LEU A 354 -4.37 15.37 1.36
N GLY A 355 -3.76 16.37 2.02
CA GLY A 355 -3.88 16.56 3.47
C GLY A 355 -3.39 15.36 4.29
N LEU A 356 -2.42 14.58 3.80
CA LEU A 356 -2.01 13.30 4.40
C LEU A 356 -1.41 13.43 5.80
N GLN A 357 -0.96 14.62 6.17
CA GLN A 357 -0.40 14.92 7.50
C GLN A 357 -1.43 15.51 8.47
N ASP A 358 -2.59 15.96 7.98
CA ASP A 358 -3.58 16.66 8.77
C ASP A 358 -4.67 15.71 9.27
N LEU A 359 -4.48 15.26 10.51
CA LEU A 359 -5.42 14.37 11.19
C LEU A 359 -6.56 15.12 11.91
N GLY A 360 -6.63 16.45 11.81
CA GLY A 360 -7.62 17.28 12.50
C GLY A 360 -7.32 17.46 14.00
N ASP A 361 -8.37 17.51 14.83
CA ASP A 361 -8.20 17.66 16.28
C ASP A 361 -7.57 16.40 16.89
N VAL A 362 -6.29 16.51 17.25
CA VAL A 362 -5.49 15.44 17.87
C VAL A 362 -6.06 14.94 19.21
N SER A 363 -6.99 15.66 19.84
CA SER A 363 -7.71 15.18 21.03
C SER A 363 -8.76 14.11 20.70
N GLN A 364 -9.29 14.10 19.47
CA GLN A 364 -10.27 13.14 18.96
C GLN A 364 -9.63 11.92 18.28
N PHE A 365 -8.31 11.83 18.37
CA PHE A 365 -7.48 10.81 17.77
C PHE A 365 -6.75 10.01 18.86
N GLU A 366 -6.83 8.68 18.86
CA GLU A 366 -6.22 7.83 19.89
C GLU A 366 -4.87 7.24 19.45
N LYS A 367 -4.77 6.58 18.28
CA LYS A 367 -3.52 5.92 17.85
C LYS A 367 -3.34 5.82 16.33
N LEU A 368 -2.11 6.04 15.86
CA LEU A 368 -1.65 5.90 14.46
C LEU A 368 -0.43 4.98 14.46
N VAL A 369 -0.49 3.93 13.67
CA VAL A 369 0.61 2.99 13.48
C VAL A 369 0.91 2.91 11.98
N HIS A 370 2.18 3.16 11.62
CA HIS A 370 2.66 3.09 10.25
C HIS A 370 3.84 2.13 10.17
N PHE A 371 3.66 1.03 9.43
CA PHE A 371 4.74 0.08 9.13
C PHE A 371 5.27 0.31 7.74
N THR A 372 6.59 0.47 7.59
CA THR A 372 7.21 0.90 6.34
C THR A 372 8.24 -0.09 5.83
N ALA A 373 8.37 -0.19 4.50
CA ALA A 373 9.32 -1.06 3.82
C ALA A 373 10.68 -0.38 3.70
N LYS A 374 11.72 -1.01 4.25
CA LYS A 374 13.08 -0.47 4.27
C LYS A 374 13.81 -0.66 2.95
N ASP A 375 13.58 -1.78 2.27
CA ASP A 375 14.34 -2.20 1.10
C ASP A 375 13.63 -1.85 -0.23
N GLU A 376 12.47 -1.18 -0.17
CA GLU A 376 11.79 -0.65 -1.36
C GLU A 376 12.62 0.44 -2.03
N HIS A 377 12.74 0.41 -3.35
CA HIS A 377 13.65 1.30 -4.10
C HIS A 377 13.13 1.63 -5.51
N ARG A 378 11.88 1.31 -5.83
CA ARG A 378 11.25 1.72 -7.08
C ARG A 378 11.04 3.23 -7.11
N ARG A 379 11.22 3.81 -8.31
CA ARG A 379 11.14 5.25 -8.56
C ARG A 379 9.79 5.86 -8.15
N ASN A 380 8.70 5.14 -8.42
CA ASN A 380 7.34 5.65 -8.22
C ASN A 380 6.71 5.21 -6.88
N PHE A 381 7.53 4.68 -5.96
CA PHE A 381 7.11 4.17 -4.65
C PHE A 381 7.71 5.01 -3.51
N ALA A 382 7.70 6.33 -3.68
CA ALA A 382 8.15 7.26 -2.65
C ALA A 382 7.33 7.07 -1.37
N LEU A 383 8.02 6.99 -0.23
CA LEU A 383 7.39 6.78 1.07
C LEU A 383 6.87 8.10 1.64
N THR A 384 5.59 8.17 1.98
CA THR A 384 5.03 9.28 2.76
C THR A 384 5.07 8.96 4.25
N ARG A 385 6.08 9.49 4.95
CA ARG A 385 6.27 9.39 6.40
C ARG A 385 5.11 10.05 7.15
N ILE A 386 4.92 9.67 8.41
CA ILE A 386 3.95 10.32 9.30
C ILE A 386 4.62 11.35 10.22
N ASN A 387 3.91 12.44 10.49
CA ASN A 387 4.27 13.35 11.57
C ASN A 387 4.23 12.64 12.93
N GLN A 388 5.26 12.87 13.75
CA GLN A 388 5.34 12.28 15.08
C GLN A 388 4.39 13.02 16.03
N ILE A 389 3.50 12.27 16.67
CA ILE A 389 2.58 12.74 17.70
C ILE A 389 2.92 11.98 18.98
N PRO A 390 3.46 12.65 20.02
CA PRO A 390 3.92 11.98 21.23
C PRO A 390 2.87 11.02 21.80
N LYS A 391 3.30 9.77 22.05
CA LYS A 391 2.49 8.66 22.59
C LYS A 391 1.34 8.14 21.71
N LYS A 392 1.02 8.81 20.60
CA LYS A 392 -0.11 8.43 19.73
C LYS A 392 0.32 7.94 18.34
N ALA A 393 1.42 8.44 17.80
CA ALA A 393 1.95 8.01 16.51
C ALA A 393 3.15 7.08 16.68
N ILE A 394 3.16 5.98 15.95
CA ILE A 394 4.24 4.99 15.91
C ILE A 394 4.56 4.72 14.45
N GLU A 395 5.81 4.93 14.04
CA GLU A 395 6.32 4.53 12.73
C GLU A 395 7.48 3.55 12.92
N LYS A 396 7.43 2.40 12.25
CA LYS A 396 8.46 1.35 12.34
C LYS A 396 8.83 0.87 10.94
N ASN A 397 10.12 0.95 10.60
CA ASN A 397 10.65 0.35 9.38
C ASN A 397 10.91 -1.13 9.61
N PHE A 398 10.54 -1.95 8.63
CA PHE A 398 10.77 -3.38 8.59
C PHE A 398 11.68 -3.73 7.42
N PRO A 399 12.56 -4.73 7.55
CA PRO A 399 13.23 -5.35 6.41
C PRO A 399 12.20 -5.77 5.37
N GLY A 400 12.51 -5.56 4.11
CA GLY A 400 11.76 -5.98 2.96
C GLY A 400 11.14 -4.86 2.14
N VAL A 401 10.52 -5.26 1.03
CA VAL A 401 9.95 -4.35 0.04
C VAL A 401 8.46 -4.12 0.28
N HIS A 402 7.83 -3.26 -0.52
CA HIS A 402 6.46 -2.78 -0.32
C HIS A 402 5.42 -3.85 0.08
N CYS A 403 5.34 -4.92 -0.71
CA CYS A 403 4.37 -6.01 -0.52
C CYS A 403 4.83 -7.05 0.53
N ASP A 404 6.11 -7.04 0.95
CA ASP A 404 6.52 -7.80 2.14
C ASP A 404 5.96 -7.20 3.42
N ILE A 405 5.59 -5.91 3.41
CA ILE A 405 4.98 -5.22 4.56
C ILE A 405 3.46 -5.20 4.43
N GLY A 406 2.96 -4.93 3.23
CA GLY A 406 1.54 -4.81 2.94
C GLY A 406 0.82 -6.10 2.57
N GLY A 407 1.51 -7.19 2.26
CA GLY A 407 0.95 -8.38 1.62
C GLY A 407 0.82 -8.22 0.10
N ALA A 408 -0.06 -9.01 -0.53
CA ALA A 408 -0.30 -9.10 -1.99
C ALA A 408 0.54 -10.10 -2.81
N TYR A 409 1.66 -10.61 -2.29
CA TYR A 409 2.41 -11.66 -3.00
C TYR A 409 1.68 -13.00 -2.96
N GLU A 410 1.57 -13.67 -4.11
CA GLU A 410 1.13 -15.06 -4.21
C GLU A 410 2.22 -16.01 -3.68
N ASN A 411 1.86 -17.25 -3.37
CA ASN A 411 2.82 -18.28 -2.96
C ASN A 411 3.43 -18.94 -4.20
N GLU A 412 4.23 -18.19 -4.95
CA GLU A 412 4.93 -18.72 -6.13
C GLU A 412 6.00 -19.75 -5.73
N GLU A 413 6.22 -20.75 -6.57
CA GLU A 413 7.29 -21.72 -6.35
C GLU A 413 8.67 -21.06 -6.49
N GLU A 414 8.81 -20.17 -7.48
CA GLU A 414 10.00 -19.40 -7.76
C GLU A 414 9.63 -17.96 -8.15
N GLU A 415 10.27 -16.99 -7.52
CA GLU A 415 10.28 -15.60 -7.98
C GLU A 415 11.22 -15.49 -9.18
N TYR A 416 10.70 -14.98 -10.30
CA TYR A 416 11.44 -14.71 -11.52
C TYR A 416 11.41 -13.23 -11.88
N ILE A 417 12.59 -12.60 -11.96
CA ILE A 417 12.73 -11.21 -12.39
C ILE A 417 13.55 -11.19 -13.68
N ASP A 418 12.89 -10.93 -14.81
CA ASP A 418 13.52 -10.99 -16.15
C ASP A 418 14.63 -9.93 -16.32
N GLU A 419 14.36 -8.71 -15.85
CA GLU A 419 15.25 -7.57 -16.05
C GLU A 419 15.49 -6.77 -14.77
N ILE A 420 16.29 -7.31 -13.87
CA ILE A 420 16.77 -6.57 -12.70
C ILE A 420 17.56 -5.32 -13.14
N GLY A 421 18.29 -5.43 -14.24
CA GLY A 421 19.00 -4.34 -14.91
C GLY A 421 19.27 -4.64 -16.39
N THR A 422 19.56 -3.61 -17.18
CA THR A 422 19.91 -3.75 -18.61
C THR A 422 21.21 -3.02 -18.95
N SER A 423 21.95 -3.49 -19.97
CA SER A 423 23.18 -2.84 -20.42
C SER A 423 22.96 -1.43 -20.95
N LEU A 424 21.71 -1.01 -21.18
CA LEU A 424 21.36 0.32 -21.64
C LEU A 424 21.16 1.26 -20.45
N MET A 425 20.30 0.87 -19.50
CA MET A 425 19.88 1.73 -18.39
C MET A 425 20.86 1.69 -17.22
N ASP A 426 21.62 0.60 -17.09
CA ASP A 426 22.53 0.38 -15.97
C ASP A 426 23.99 0.38 -16.44
N SER A 427 24.32 0.90 -17.64
CA SER A 427 25.68 0.93 -18.23
C SER A 427 26.74 1.60 -17.33
N TYR A 428 26.34 2.60 -16.55
CA TYR A 428 27.20 3.34 -15.62
C TYR A 428 27.05 2.90 -14.17
N TYR A 429 26.31 1.81 -13.92
CA TYR A 429 26.17 1.29 -12.57
C TYR A 429 27.55 0.95 -12.00
N SER A 430 27.87 1.54 -10.85
CA SER A 430 29.15 1.39 -10.17
C SER A 430 28.90 1.16 -8.69
N TYR A 431 29.42 0.05 -8.17
CA TYR A 431 29.28 -0.31 -6.77
C TYR A 431 30.47 0.22 -5.96
N ASN A 432 30.21 1.21 -5.10
CA ASN A 432 31.26 1.94 -4.36
C ASN A 432 31.87 1.18 -3.16
N ASN A 433 31.50 -0.09 -2.95
CA ASN A 433 31.96 -0.89 -1.82
C ASN A 433 33.24 -1.70 -2.07
N HIS A 434 33.95 -1.44 -3.17
CA HIS A 434 35.36 -1.85 -3.34
C HIS A 434 36.34 -1.10 -2.40
N LYS A 435 35.94 -0.80 -1.16
CA LYS A 435 36.85 -0.68 -0.03
C LYS A 435 37.11 -2.08 0.54
N LYS A 436 37.52 -3.05 -0.28
CA LYS A 436 38.29 -4.17 0.29
C LYS A 436 39.54 -3.54 0.90
N ALA A 437 39.84 -3.81 2.16
CA ALA A 437 41.15 -3.56 2.70
C ALA A 437 42.15 -4.35 1.83
N LEU A 438 42.77 -3.65 0.87
CA LEU A 438 43.78 -4.23 0.00
C LEU A 438 45.02 -4.49 0.84
N LYS A 439 45.60 -5.68 0.70
CA LYS A 439 47.01 -5.86 1.03
C LYS A 439 47.83 -5.00 0.04
N PRO A 440 48.96 -4.38 0.45
CA PRO A 440 49.69 -3.39 -0.36
C PRO A 440 50.19 -3.86 -1.74
N ASP A 441 50.09 -5.15 -2.04
CA ASP A 441 50.77 -5.87 -3.11
C ASP A 441 49.85 -6.43 -4.22
N GLU A 442 48.52 -6.28 -4.13
CA GLU A 442 47.60 -6.68 -5.21
C GLU A 442 47.25 -5.51 -6.17
N LYS A 443 47.61 -5.65 -7.45
CA LYS A 443 47.11 -4.77 -8.52
C LYS A 443 45.63 -5.06 -8.79
N LEU A 444 44.78 -4.04 -8.65
CA LEU A 444 43.33 -4.13 -8.88
C LEU A 444 43.02 -4.45 -10.36
N PRO A 445 42.30 -5.54 -10.71
CA PRO A 445 41.55 -5.57 -11.96
C PRO A 445 40.46 -4.49 -11.86
N MET A 446 40.30 -3.61 -12.86
CA MET A 446 39.30 -2.53 -12.80
C MET A 446 37.97 -3.06 -12.23
N PRO A 447 37.36 -2.37 -11.25
CA PRO A 447 36.12 -2.83 -10.66
C PRO A 447 35.09 -3.03 -11.77
N PRO A 448 34.26 -4.08 -11.69
CA PRO A 448 33.21 -4.27 -12.67
C PRO A 448 32.36 -3.01 -12.74
N ILE A 449 31.90 -2.68 -13.94
CA ILE A 449 30.92 -1.63 -14.21
C ILE A 449 29.71 -2.26 -14.88
N GLY A 450 28.59 -1.56 -14.85
CA GLY A 450 27.40 -2.00 -15.56
C GLY A 450 26.71 -3.19 -14.89
N LEU A 451 26.26 -4.14 -15.70
CA LEU A 451 25.53 -5.32 -15.21
C LEU A 451 26.34 -6.24 -14.31
N GLU A 452 27.65 -6.37 -14.54
CA GLU A 452 28.50 -7.19 -13.67
C GLU A 452 28.65 -6.55 -12.28
N ALA A 453 28.74 -5.22 -12.21
CA ALA A 453 28.79 -4.51 -10.95
C ALA A 453 27.50 -4.64 -10.15
N LEU A 454 26.36 -4.52 -10.85
CA LEU A 454 25.04 -4.73 -10.26
C LEU A 454 24.88 -6.18 -9.77
N LYS A 455 25.34 -7.15 -10.57
CA LYS A 455 25.29 -8.57 -10.20
C LYS A 455 26.07 -8.84 -8.92
N GLU A 456 27.31 -8.35 -8.80
CA GLU A 456 28.12 -8.54 -7.60
C GLU A 456 27.52 -7.81 -6.39
N ASP A 457 27.00 -6.60 -6.55
CA ASP A 457 26.31 -5.88 -5.46
C ASP A 457 25.12 -6.67 -4.89
N LEU A 458 24.28 -7.23 -5.77
CA LEU A 458 23.13 -8.05 -5.35
C LEU A 458 23.56 -9.31 -4.59
N ILE A 459 24.71 -9.89 -4.93
CA ILE A 459 25.29 -11.04 -4.22
C ILE A 459 25.83 -10.60 -2.85
N ASP A 460 26.57 -9.50 -2.80
CA ASP A 460 27.19 -8.95 -1.59
C ASP A 460 26.13 -8.46 -0.58
N GLN A 461 24.98 -8.00 -1.06
CA GLN A 461 23.82 -7.63 -0.25
C GLN A 461 22.93 -8.81 0.16
N TYR A 462 23.29 -10.03 -0.25
CA TYR A 462 22.55 -11.26 0.02
C TYR A 462 21.14 -11.30 -0.57
N TRP A 463 20.87 -10.55 -1.64
CA TRP A 463 19.63 -10.66 -2.39
C TRP A 463 19.60 -11.96 -3.21
N TYR A 464 20.72 -12.30 -3.86
CA TYR A 464 20.82 -13.48 -4.71
C TYR A 464 22.12 -14.26 -4.42
N SER A 465 22.13 -15.55 -4.75
CA SER A 465 23.36 -16.31 -4.95
C SER A 465 23.88 -16.15 -6.37
N LYS A 466 25.13 -16.54 -6.60
CA LYS A 466 25.77 -16.42 -7.91
C LYS A 466 25.05 -17.24 -8.99
N GLU A 467 24.54 -18.40 -8.61
CA GLU A 467 23.85 -19.35 -9.50
C GLU A 467 22.45 -18.86 -9.88
N GLN A 468 21.86 -17.99 -9.04
CA GLN A 468 20.53 -17.42 -9.23
C GLN A 468 20.53 -16.23 -10.19
N LEU A 469 21.69 -15.70 -10.58
CA LEU A 469 21.82 -14.53 -11.46
C LEU A 469 22.50 -14.85 -12.79
N LYS A 470 21.87 -14.46 -13.89
CA LYS A 470 22.38 -14.68 -15.26
C LYS A 470 22.32 -13.40 -16.08
N ILE A 471 23.38 -13.13 -16.84
CA ILE A 471 23.39 -12.08 -17.86
C ILE A 471 23.07 -12.74 -19.19
N LEU A 472 21.94 -12.37 -19.79
CA LEU A 472 21.41 -12.96 -21.01
C LEU A 472 21.39 -11.93 -22.14
N LYS A 473 21.41 -12.42 -23.38
CA LYS A 473 21.24 -11.62 -24.59
C LYS A 473 19.76 -11.60 -24.96
N GLU A 474 19.20 -10.41 -25.10
CA GLU A 474 17.85 -10.20 -25.63
C GLU A 474 17.95 -9.75 -27.08
N TYR A 475 17.29 -10.45 -28.00
CA TYR A 475 17.29 -10.17 -29.44
C TYR A 475 15.94 -9.64 -29.87
N HIS A 476 15.93 -8.62 -30.74
CA HIS A 476 14.69 -8.04 -31.27
C HIS A 476 13.68 -7.61 -30.19
N GLY A 477 14.18 -7.15 -29.05
CA GLY A 477 13.35 -6.59 -27.99
C GLY A 477 13.06 -5.12 -28.23
N PHE A 478 12.20 -4.53 -27.40
CA PHE A 478 11.95 -3.10 -27.39
C PHE A 478 12.09 -2.54 -25.97
N LYS A 479 12.37 -1.24 -25.86
CA LYS A 479 12.36 -0.51 -24.59
C LYS A 479 11.58 0.79 -24.71
N PHE A 480 10.88 1.15 -23.65
CA PHE A 480 10.31 2.47 -23.52
C PHE A 480 11.37 3.43 -22.96
N ILE A 481 11.82 4.36 -23.79
CA ILE A 481 12.82 5.36 -23.41
C ILE A 481 12.20 6.74 -23.70
N PHE A 482 12.10 7.58 -22.66
CA PHE A 482 11.40 8.87 -22.70
C PHE A 482 9.96 8.78 -23.27
N GLY A 483 9.21 7.74 -22.88
CA GLY A 483 7.84 7.51 -23.36
C GLY A 483 7.72 7.06 -24.81
N LYS A 484 8.84 6.78 -25.50
CA LYS A 484 8.86 6.25 -26.87
C LYS A 484 9.31 4.80 -26.87
N ARG A 485 8.60 3.96 -27.63
CA ARG A 485 9.03 2.59 -27.93
C ARG A 485 10.22 2.63 -28.88
N ILE A 486 11.34 2.08 -28.44
CA ILE A 486 12.57 1.95 -29.20
C ILE A 486 12.82 0.47 -29.43
N GLU A 487 12.78 0.04 -30.69
CA GLU A 487 13.17 -1.30 -31.11
C GLU A 487 14.68 -1.45 -31.06
N LEU A 488 15.16 -2.55 -30.49
CA LEU A 488 16.57 -2.79 -30.24
C LEU A 488 16.97 -4.14 -30.83
N PRO A 489 17.99 -4.17 -31.72
CA PRO A 489 18.41 -5.44 -32.32
C PRO A 489 19.02 -6.39 -31.28
N LEU A 490 19.70 -5.85 -30.27
CA LEU A 490 20.35 -6.60 -29.21
C LEU A 490 20.63 -5.72 -27.98
N TYR A 491 20.38 -6.25 -26.78
CA TYR A 491 20.94 -5.73 -25.52
C TYR A 491 21.17 -6.86 -24.50
N LEU A 492 21.90 -6.58 -23.42
CA LEU A 492 22.09 -7.53 -22.33
C LEU A 492 21.11 -7.21 -21.19
N LYS A 493 20.59 -8.25 -20.54
CA LYS A 493 19.74 -8.16 -19.35
C LYS A 493 20.27 -9.03 -18.22
N LEU A 494 20.17 -8.53 -16.98
CA LEU A 494 20.44 -9.30 -15.76
C LEU A 494 19.13 -9.87 -15.23
N THR A 495 19.04 -11.20 -15.21
CA THR A 495 17.86 -11.97 -14.80
C THR A 495 18.15 -12.68 -13.49
N GLY A 496 17.15 -12.74 -12.60
CA GLY A 496 17.20 -13.47 -11.33
C GLY A 496 16.09 -14.50 -11.17
N THR A 497 16.40 -15.62 -10.54
CA THR A 497 15.42 -16.66 -10.21
C THR A 497 15.71 -17.27 -8.85
N ARG A 498 14.73 -17.29 -7.94
CA ARG A 498 14.92 -17.80 -6.56
C ARG A 498 13.61 -18.25 -5.92
N VAL A 499 13.68 -19.20 -5.00
CA VAL A 499 12.53 -19.64 -4.20
C VAL A 499 12.33 -18.67 -3.04
N ILE A 500 11.20 -17.97 -3.01
CA ILE A 500 10.84 -17.01 -1.96
C ILE A 500 9.47 -17.37 -1.37
N ARG A 501 9.25 -17.03 -0.11
CA ARG A 501 8.05 -17.33 0.67
C ARG A 501 7.38 -16.04 1.15
N LYS A 502 6.05 -15.91 0.98
CA LYS A 502 5.27 -14.70 1.32
C LYS A 502 4.99 -14.51 2.81
N GLU A 503 5.23 -15.54 3.62
CA GLU A 503 4.82 -15.65 5.03
C GLU A 503 5.48 -14.59 5.92
N TYR A 504 6.59 -13.99 5.50
CA TYR A 504 7.17 -12.85 6.22
C TYR A 504 6.19 -11.68 6.35
N SER A 505 5.33 -11.47 5.35
CA SER A 505 4.28 -10.44 5.40
C SER A 505 3.26 -10.63 6.53
N TYR A 506 3.17 -11.83 7.10
CA TYR A 506 2.30 -12.08 8.25
C TYR A 506 2.87 -11.49 9.55
N ILE A 507 4.19 -11.24 9.65
CA ILE A 507 4.79 -10.62 10.84
C ILE A 507 4.25 -9.19 11.06
N PRO A 508 4.32 -8.26 10.08
CA PRO A 508 3.67 -6.94 10.20
C PRO A 508 2.16 -7.03 10.45
N LEU A 509 1.46 -7.99 9.85
CA LEU A 509 0.03 -8.21 10.10
C LEU A 509 -0.25 -8.50 11.58
N HIS A 510 0.49 -9.44 12.17
CA HIS A 510 0.34 -9.85 13.56
C HIS A 510 0.62 -8.67 14.51
N PHE A 511 1.70 -7.92 14.27
CA PHE A 511 2.01 -6.75 15.09
C PHE A 511 1.00 -5.62 14.98
N MET A 512 0.40 -5.43 13.79
CA MET A 512 -0.68 -4.45 13.64
C MET A 512 -1.88 -4.88 14.47
N GLU A 513 -2.24 -6.17 14.46
CA GLU A 513 -3.31 -6.71 15.32
C GLU A 513 -3.00 -6.51 16.81
N ASP A 514 -1.76 -6.70 17.24
CA ASP A 514 -1.36 -6.49 18.64
C ASP A 514 -1.58 -5.01 19.06
N PHE A 515 -1.22 -4.05 18.20
CA PHE A 515 -1.54 -2.64 18.44
C PHE A 515 -3.04 -2.37 18.50
N CYS A 516 -3.81 -3.00 17.60
CA CYS A 516 -5.26 -2.92 17.55
C CYS A 516 -5.88 -3.42 18.85
N ARG A 517 -5.43 -4.58 19.34
CA ARG A 517 -5.93 -5.23 20.55
C ARG A 517 -5.55 -4.50 21.83
N GLY A 518 -4.53 -3.65 21.78
CA GLY A 518 -4.21 -2.69 22.84
C GLY A 518 -5.18 -1.51 22.98
N THR A 519 -6.25 -1.44 22.16
CA THR A 519 -7.29 -0.40 22.22
C THR A 519 -8.67 -1.00 22.48
N THR A 520 -9.70 -0.16 22.59
CA THR A 520 -11.11 -0.60 22.69
C THR A 520 -11.62 -1.30 21.41
N MET A 521 -10.84 -1.29 20.32
CA MET A 521 -11.17 -1.99 19.08
C MET A 521 -11.11 -3.52 19.21
N SER A 522 -10.42 -4.05 20.22
CA SER A 522 -10.26 -5.49 20.48
C SER A 522 -11.57 -6.28 20.45
N GLN A 523 -12.68 -5.68 20.91
CA GLN A 523 -14.02 -6.27 20.94
C GLN A 523 -14.62 -6.53 19.54
N PHE A 524 -14.10 -5.92 18.48
CA PHE A 524 -14.62 -6.06 17.11
C PHE A 524 -13.93 -7.19 16.33
N PHE A 525 -12.88 -7.78 16.88
CA PHE A 525 -12.25 -8.97 16.34
C PHE A 525 -12.99 -10.23 16.81
N ASN A 526 -13.27 -11.15 15.89
CA ASN A 526 -13.84 -12.46 16.20
C ASN A 526 -12.90 -13.63 15.85
N ARG A 527 -11.78 -13.36 15.18
CA ARG A 527 -10.69 -14.29 14.90
C ARG A 527 -9.35 -13.60 15.19
N LYS A 528 -8.26 -14.38 15.21
CA LYS A 528 -6.90 -13.84 15.34
C LYS A 528 -6.09 -14.07 14.08
N THR A 529 -5.28 -13.08 13.70
CA THR A 529 -4.42 -13.19 12.52
C THR A 529 -3.36 -14.26 12.68
N VAL A 530 -2.88 -14.52 13.91
CA VAL A 530 -1.95 -15.62 14.21
C VAL A 530 -2.55 -17.02 14.01
N GLU A 531 -3.87 -17.15 14.11
CA GLU A 531 -4.61 -18.42 13.92
C GLU A 531 -4.97 -18.62 12.45
N ASP A 532 -5.45 -17.56 11.77
CA ASP A 532 -5.84 -17.59 10.36
C ASP A 532 -4.63 -17.57 9.40
N TYR A 533 -3.55 -16.87 9.78
CA TYR A 533 -2.34 -16.65 8.98
C TYR A 533 -1.06 -17.00 9.79
N PRO A 534 -0.86 -18.27 10.17
CA PRO A 534 0.30 -18.70 10.95
C PRO A 534 1.58 -18.71 10.11
N LEU A 535 2.74 -18.44 10.74
CA LEU A 535 4.03 -18.42 10.05
C LEU A 535 4.53 -19.82 9.65
N ASN A 536 4.10 -20.86 10.38
CA ASN A 536 4.46 -22.28 10.16
C ASN A 536 5.96 -22.54 9.95
N ASN A 537 6.84 -21.68 10.50
CA ASN A 537 8.26 -21.72 10.22
C ASN A 537 9.06 -21.28 11.47
N PRO A 538 9.89 -22.17 12.07
CA PRO A 538 10.64 -21.85 13.30
C PRO A 538 11.60 -20.68 13.15
N PHE A 539 12.11 -20.40 11.95
CA PHE A 539 12.98 -19.26 11.70
C PHE A 539 12.18 -17.95 11.72
N LEU A 540 11.03 -17.90 11.04
CA LEU A 540 10.16 -16.71 11.06
C LEU A 540 9.60 -16.43 12.46
N GLU A 541 9.30 -17.46 13.27
CA GLU A 541 8.89 -17.27 14.67
C GLU A 541 10.00 -16.61 15.51
N LYS A 542 11.27 -16.99 15.31
CA LYS A 542 12.41 -16.33 15.97
C LYS A 542 12.60 -14.89 15.49
N VAL A 543 12.42 -14.65 14.19
CA VAL A 543 12.46 -13.30 13.60
C VAL A 543 11.35 -12.44 14.22
N LYS A 544 10.10 -12.93 14.27
CA LYS A 544 8.98 -12.26 14.91
C LYS A 544 9.28 -11.95 16.37
N SER A 545 9.76 -12.92 17.15
CA SER A 545 10.13 -12.69 18.55
C SER A 545 11.18 -11.58 18.70
N SER A 546 12.17 -11.51 17.81
CA SER A 546 13.23 -10.50 17.90
C SER A 546 12.78 -9.11 17.41
N LEU A 547 11.90 -9.07 16.40
CA LEU A 547 11.30 -7.82 15.91
C LEU A 547 10.26 -7.26 16.89
N HIS A 548 9.62 -8.12 17.70
CA HIS A 548 8.68 -7.67 18.73
C HIS A 548 9.33 -6.66 19.69
N ASP A 549 10.55 -6.95 20.17
CA ASP A 549 11.30 -6.05 21.06
C ASP A 549 11.61 -4.70 20.38
N TYR A 550 11.84 -4.70 19.06
CA TYR A 550 12.03 -3.46 18.30
C TYR A 550 10.71 -2.69 18.13
N VAL A 551 9.59 -3.38 17.92
CA VAL A 551 8.29 -2.76 17.64
C VAL A 551 7.64 -2.19 18.90
N PHE A 552 7.67 -2.95 20.00
CA PHE A 552 6.92 -2.63 21.22
C PHE A 552 7.80 -2.15 22.39
N GLU A 553 9.11 -2.40 22.33
CA GLU A 553 10.06 -1.97 23.37
C GLU A 553 11.07 -0.96 22.80
N ASN A 554 12.28 -0.93 23.36
CA ASN A 554 13.32 0.05 23.03
C ASN A 554 14.51 -0.56 22.26
N SER A 555 14.34 -1.73 21.65
CA SER A 555 15.41 -2.32 20.84
C SER A 555 15.66 -1.49 19.57
N PRO A 556 16.92 -1.41 19.09
CA PRO A 556 17.26 -0.63 17.91
C PRO A 556 16.65 -1.22 16.64
N GLU A 557 16.48 -0.36 15.64
CA GLU A 557 16.09 -0.78 14.29
C GLU A 557 17.12 -1.75 13.69
N TRP A 558 16.64 -2.71 12.90
CA TRP A 558 17.49 -3.65 12.19
C TRP A 558 18.14 -2.98 10.98
N GLU A 559 19.46 -2.83 11.02
CA GLU A 559 20.27 -2.33 9.90
C GLU A 559 21.04 -3.47 9.23
N PHE A 560 21.03 -3.51 7.89
CA PHE A 560 21.90 -4.43 7.16
C PHE A 560 23.31 -3.86 7.07
N VAL A 561 24.31 -4.69 7.41
CA VAL A 561 25.74 -4.33 7.29
C VAL A 561 26.42 -5.34 6.38
N SER A 562 27.12 -4.85 5.35
CA SER A 562 27.84 -5.68 4.39
C SER A 562 28.98 -6.46 5.08
N ASP A 563 29.39 -7.59 4.50
CA ASP A 563 30.51 -8.36 5.05
C ASP A 563 31.81 -7.55 5.05
N ALA A 564 32.03 -6.74 4.01
CA ALA A 564 33.19 -5.87 3.92
C ALA A 564 33.22 -4.82 5.04
N ASP A 565 32.07 -4.24 5.39
CA ASP A 565 31.98 -3.25 6.46
C ASP A 565 32.12 -3.91 7.84
N LEU A 566 31.57 -5.12 8.04
CA LEU A 566 31.81 -5.88 9.27
C LEU A 566 33.29 -6.23 9.47
N VAL A 567 34.04 -6.50 8.40
CA VAL A 567 35.49 -6.71 8.49
C VAL A 567 36.19 -5.41 8.89
N LYS A 568 35.87 -4.28 8.26
CA LYS A 568 36.43 -2.98 8.64
C LYS A 568 36.14 -2.61 10.09
N GLU A 569 34.89 -2.79 10.54
CA GLU A 569 34.50 -2.51 11.92
C GLU A 569 35.30 -3.37 12.92
N LYS A 570 35.58 -4.63 12.57
CA LYS A 570 36.45 -5.51 13.38
C LYS A 570 37.88 -5.01 13.41
N GLU A 571 38.46 -4.69 12.25
CA GLU A 571 39.82 -4.15 12.15
C GLU A 571 39.97 -2.81 12.89
N GLU A 572 38.97 -1.93 12.82
CA GLU A 572 38.93 -0.67 13.55
C GLU A 572 38.83 -0.88 15.07
N ARG A 573 37.98 -1.82 15.52
CA ARG A 573 37.90 -2.20 16.94
C ARG A 573 39.20 -2.78 17.45
N GLU A 574 39.87 -3.63 16.67
CA GLU A 574 41.18 -4.20 17.01
C GLU A 574 42.25 -3.11 17.12
N LYS A 575 42.27 -2.14 16.20
CA LYS A 575 43.17 -0.97 16.27
C LYS A 575 42.89 -0.10 17.50
N ILE A 576 41.63 0.20 17.80
CA ILE A 576 41.25 0.97 19.00
C ILE A 576 41.65 0.21 20.27
N SER A 577 41.45 -1.11 20.33
CA SER A 577 41.87 -1.94 21.46
C SER A 577 43.38 -1.86 21.65
N GLN A 578 44.16 -2.01 20.58
CA GLN A 578 45.63 -1.90 20.61
C GLN A 578 46.11 -0.49 21.01
N GLU A 579 45.45 0.58 20.54
CA GLU A 579 45.76 1.96 20.93
C GLU A 579 45.38 2.26 22.38
N THR A 580 44.31 1.64 22.90
CA THR A 580 43.85 1.81 24.28
C THR A 580 44.75 1.05 25.25
N GLU A 581 45.19 -0.15 24.88
CA GLU A 581 46.22 -0.92 25.62
C GLU A 581 47.58 -0.19 25.60
N GLY A 582 47.95 0.41 24.46
CA GLY A 582 49.15 1.24 24.36
C GLY A 582 49.10 2.52 25.21
N LYS A 583 47.93 3.16 25.34
CA LYS A 583 47.73 4.33 26.20
C LYS A 583 47.64 4.00 27.69
N GLN A 584 47.23 2.79 28.07
CA GLN A 584 47.31 2.32 29.46
C GLN A 584 48.75 2.06 29.92
N GLN A 585 49.70 1.82 29.00
CA GLN A 585 51.13 1.71 29.35
C GLN A 585 51.85 3.04 29.53
N GLU A 586 51.30 4.17 29.01
CA GLU A 586 51.92 5.51 29.13
C GLU A 586 51.18 6.47 30.09
N GLY A 587 50.17 6.00 30.82
CA GLY A 587 49.34 6.83 31.70
C GLY A 587 49.22 6.35 33.15
N ILE A 588 50.09 6.90 34.01
CA ILE A 588 49.97 7.05 35.48
C ILE A 588 50.01 5.76 36.33
N ALA A 589 51.17 5.54 36.98
CA ALA A 589 51.25 4.79 38.23
C ALA A 589 50.46 5.54 39.32
N ILE A 590 49.25 5.07 39.62
CA ILE A 590 48.55 5.39 40.87
C ILE A 590 48.62 4.14 41.74
N THR A 591 49.22 4.34 42.90
CA THR A 591 49.43 3.39 43.99
C THR A 591 48.13 2.81 44.51
N ASP A 592 48.18 1.51 44.81
CA ASP A 592 47.20 0.71 45.55
C ASP A 592 46.54 1.49 46.70
N SER A 593 45.21 1.58 46.68
CA SER A 593 44.41 1.58 47.91
C SER A 593 42.95 1.19 47.65
N GLU A 594 42.54 0.17 48.39
CA GLU A 594 41.19 -0.21 48.81
C GLU A 594 40.22 -0.81 47.78
N GLU A 595 40.05 -2.13 47.93
CA GLU A 595 38.92 -2.94 47.43
C GLU A 595 37.59 -2.29 47.84
N VAL A 596 36.81 -1.86 46.84
CA VAL A 596 35.38 -1.62 46.99
C VAL A 596 34.67 -2.65 46.13
N ASP A 597 34.06 -3.63 46.78
CA ASP A 597 33.14 -4.59 46.16
C ASP A 597 31.96 -3.82 45.53
N ILE A 598 32.04 -3.52 44.23
CA ILE A 598 30.90 -3.10 43.44
C ILE A 598 30.19 -4.38 43.01
N CYS A 599 29.17 -4.76 43.79
CA CYS A 599 28.19 -5.76 43.39
C CYS A 599 27.39 -5.21 42.19
N VAL A 600 27.83 -5.54 40.98
CA VAL A 600 27.04 -5.31 39.76
C VAL A 600 26.06 -6.47 39.66
N ASP A 601 24.80 -6.23 40.03
CA ASP A 601 23.70 -7.11 39.64
C ASP A 601 23.59 -7.08 38.12
N LEU A 602 24.19 -8.08 37.47
CA LEU A 602 23.98 -8.34 36.05
C LEU A 602 22.54 -8.87 35.89
N PRO A 603 21.66 -8.17 35.16
CA PRO A 603 20.35 -8.72 34.85
C PRO A 603 20.54 -10.02 34.07
N GLU A 604 19.76 -11.05 34.43
CA GLU A 604 19.72 -12.34 33.74
C GLU A 604 19.70 -12.15 32.22
N ILE A 605 20.79 -12.51 31.56
CA ILE A 605 20.88 -12.52 30.11
C ILE A 605 19.95 -13.64 29.64
N LYS A 606 18.74 -13.29 29.19
CA LYS A 606 17.94 -14.18 28.34
C LYS A 606 18.76 -14.45 27.07
N ILE A 607 19.45 -15.58 27.02
CA ILE A 607 20.13 -16.07 25.81
C ILE A 607 19.04 -16.45 24.81
N ASN A 608 18.56 -15.47 24.05
CA ASN A 608 17.72 -15.70 22.88
C ASN A 608 18.03 -14.68 21.77
N SER A 609 19.26 -14.15 21.73
CA SER A 609 19.65 -13.18 20.72
C SER A 609 19.92 -13.89 19.39
N LEU A 610 18.89 -13.98 18.54
CA LEU A 610 19.08 -14.20 17.11
C LEU A 610 20.14 -13.21 16.62
N ASN A 611 21.17 -13.69 15.93
CA ASN A 611 22.13 -12.79 15.31
C ASN A 611 21.42 -12.04 14.16
N THR A 612 21.08 -10.77 14.38
CA THR A 612 20.35 -9.91 13.45
C THR A 612 20.94 -9.94 12.04
N GLN A 613 22.27 -9.90 11.95
CA GLN A 613 22.99 -9.93 10.67
C GLN A 613 22.81 -11.26 9.93
N LYS A 614 22.88 -12.39 10.62
CA LYS A 614 22.57 -13.71 10.03
C LYS A 614 21.09 -13.82 9.63
N ALA A 615 20.19 -13.26 10.43
CA ALA A 615 18.76 -13.27 10.15
C ALA A 615 18.41 -12.44 8.90
N LEU A 616 18.93 -11.21 8.79
CA LEU A 616 18.74 -10.33 7.63
C LEU A 616 19.24 -10.98 6.33
N ARG A 617 20.43 -11.60 6.35
CA ARG A 617 20.97 -12.34 5.20
C ARG A 617 20.04 -13.47 4.76
N LYS A 618 19.47 -14.22 5.72
CA LYS A 618 18.53 -15.30 5.42
C LYS A 618 17.18 -14.78 4.93
N LEU A 619 16.65 -13.71 5.54
CA LEU A 619 15.41 -13.07 5.11
C LEU A 619 15.51 -12.60 3.65
N ARG A 620 16.58 -11.88 3.28
CA ARG A 620 16.81 -11.41 1.90
C ARG A 620 16.89 -12.52 0.86
N ARG A 621 17.44 -13.69 1.25
CA ARG A 621 17.59 -14.85 0.35
C ARG A 621 16.34 -15.69 0.18
N GLU A 622 15.49 -15.79 1.20
CA GLU A 622 14.44 -16.83 1.27
C GLU A 622 13.02 -16.28 1.51
N TYR A 623 12.85 -15.03 1.96
CA TYR A 623 11.54 -14.52 2.43
C TYR A 623 11.20 -13.09 1.99
N ILE A 624 12.17 -12.34 1.47
CA ILE A 624 11.98 -10.97 1.03
C ILE A 624 12.08 -10.91 -0.50
N HIS A 625 11.04 -10.36 -1.11
CA HIS A 625 10.91 -10.26 -2.56
C HIS A 625 11.78 -9.14 -3.14
N TRP A 626 11.98 -9.17 -4.46
CA TRP A 626 12.66 -8.14 -5.20
C TRP A 626 11.62 -7.28 -5.93
N SER A 627 11.56 -5.99 -5.60
CA SER A 627 10.42 -5.17 -6.04
C SER A 627 10.55 -4.53 -7.41
N SER A 628 11.77 -4.38 -7.97
CA SER A 628 11.99 -3.57 -9.18
C SER A 628 12.38 -4.38 -10.41
N THR A 629 11.95 -3.91 -11.58
CA THR A 629 12.29 -4.46 -12.89
C THR A 629 12.39 -3.35 -13.94
N ARG A 630 13.26 -3.51 -14.94
CA ARG A 630 13.38 -2.64 -16.12
C ARG A 630 12.46 -3.06 -17.26
N ASP A 631 11.73 -4.17 -17.10
CA ASP A 631 10.82 -4.69 -18.11
C ASP A 631 9.48 -3.92 -18.10
N TRP A 632 9.00 -3.51 -16.92
CA TRP A 632 7.67 -2.95 -16.76
C TRP A 632 7.68 -1.45 -16.42
N PHE A 633 6.82 -0.71 -17.12
CA PHE A 633 6.63 0.71 -16.87
C PHE A 633 6.07 0.96 -15.46
N GLY A 634 6.71 1.86 -14.72
CA GLY A 634 6.34 2.22 -13.35
C GLY A 634 6.94 1.33 -12.26
N MET A 635 7.63 0.25 -12.64
CA MET A 635 8.31 -0.69 -11.73
C MET A 635 9.83 -0.50 -11.73
N GLU A 636 10.32 0.53 -12.41
CA GLU A 636 11.74 0.79 -12.54
C GLU A 636 12.36 1.17 -11.19
N PRO A 637 13.61 0.75 -10.93
CA PRO A 637 14.35 1.25 -9.78
C PRO A 637 14.60 2.76 -9.89
N ALA A 638 14.69 3.42 -8.74
CA ALA A 638 15.29 4.75 -8.66
C ALA A 638 16.74 4.71 -9.19
N ASP A 639 17.24 5.83 -9.72
CA ASP A 639 18.55 5.87 -10.42
C ASP A 639 19.71 5.43 -9.51
N ASN A 640 19.62 5.73 -8.22
CA ASN A 640 20.56 5.29 -7.19
C ASN A 640 20.09 4.06 -6.39
N ARG A 641 18.94 3.46 -6.75
CA ARG A 641 18.27 2.37 -6.03
C ARG A 641 18.04 2.67 -4.54
N ILE A 642 17.84 3.93 -4.20
CA ILE A 642 17.49 4.39 -2.85
C ILE A 642 16.07 4.95 -2.88
N ARG A 643 15.26 4.57 -1.89
CA ARG A 643 13.90 5.06 -1.75
C ARG A 643 13.86 6.57 -1.52
N VAL A 644 13.00 7.26 -2.25
CA VAL A 644 12.63 8.64 -1.93
C VAL A 644 11.62 8.64 -0.78
N CYS A 645 11.76 9.58 0.16
CA CYS A 645 10.84 9.75 1.29
C CYS A 645 10.38 11.21 1.41
N TYR A 646 9.12 11.40 1.81
CA TYR A 646 8.49 12.70 2.08
C TYR A 646 7.78 12.71 3.45
N PRO A 647 7.78 13.83 4.19
CA PRO A 647 8.67 14.97 3.98
C PRO A 647 10.14 14.54 4.10
N LYS A 648 11.04 15.22 3.40
CA LYS A 648 12.48 14.97 3.54
C LYS A 648 12.88 15.33 4.97
N LYS A 649 13.39 14.35 5.72
CA LYS A 649 13.89 14.56 7.10
C LYS A 649 15.26 15.20 7.11
#